data_AF-A0A6J3QKE7-F1
#
_entry.id   AF-A0A6J3QKE7-F1
#
_cell.length_a   1.000
_cell.length_b   1.000
_cell.length_c   1.000
_cell.angle_alpha   90.00
_cell.angle_beta   90.00
_cell.angle_gamma   90.00
#
_symmetry.space_group_name_H-M   'P 1'
#
loop_
_entity.id
_entity.type
_entity.pdbx_description
1 polymer ?
#
loop_
_entity_poly.entity_id
_entity_poly.type
_entity_poly.pdbx_seq_one_letter_code
_entity_poly.pdbx_strand_id
1 'polypeptide(L)'
;MAEFRVRVSTGEAFGAGTWDKMSVIIVGTEGETLPLPLDHFGKEFSAGADTKLAPQEEDFKVTCPQDVGRVLLLRVHKAPPTLLRPFWPLASDAWFCRWVQLTPPRGAPLRFPCYQWLEDQGSLVLREGTAKISWEDRHPTLQQQRQEELQARRETYSWKTYIPGWPRCLNEETIKNLDLNIKYSLAKNITFYLRGSSMLAHLKLKGLLDRKGLWKSLEEMRSVFNFWKTPAVEYVFEHWQEDAFFAYQFLNGLNPVLIRRCRHLPKNFPVTDAMVAPVLGPGTSLQAELEKGSLFLVDYGILSGIRTNVINRRPQFSAAPMTLLYQRPGCGPLLPLAIQLSQTPGPDSPIFLPSDDKWDWLLAKTWVRNAEFSIHEALTHLLQVHLVTEVFTLATLRQLPHCHPLFKLLIPHTRYTLHINTLARELLIAPGKVVDRSTGLGIEGFSELIQRYMEQLNYSVLCLPEDIRARGVEDIPGYYYRDDGMQIWGAVECFVSEMIGIYYLSDESVRDDSELQAWVWEIFSEGFLGRESSGVPSSLGTREALIQYVTMVIFTCSAKHSAVGTGQFDFSAWMPNLPPTMQLPPPTSKGQASPERFIATLPPVNATCDVIVALWALSKEPGDRRSLGTYPDEHFTEAAPCWSIAAFQSRLAQISRDIQERNQDLELPYTYLDPPIIENSVSI
;
A
#
# COMPACT_ATOMS: atom_id res chain seq x y z
N MET A 1 -12.02 -45.71 -24.37
CA MET A 1 -11.13 -45.15 -23.34
C MET A 1 -10.25 -44.11 -23.96
N ALA A 2 -10.29 -42.89 -23.43
CA ALA A 2 -9.47 -41.76 -23.86
C ALA A 2 -8.34 -41.57 -22.84
N GLU A 3 -7.08 -41.51 -23.28
CA GLU A 3 -5.93 -41.25 -22.41
C GLU A 3 -5.68 -39.74 -22.35
N PHE A 4 -5.67 -39.18 -21.15
CA PHE A 4 -5.30 -37.80 -20.88
C PHE A 4 -3.95 -37.76 -20.16
N ARG A 5 -3.16 -36.73 -20.45
CA ARG A 5 -1.99 -36.39 -19.64
C ARG A 5 -2.34 -35.20 -18.73
N VAL A 6 -2.22 -35.39 -17.43
CA VAL A 6 -2.43 -34.36 -16.41
C VAL A 6 -1.06 -33.93 -15.90
N ARG A 7 -0.66 -32.69 -16.16
CA ARG A 7 0.55 -32.11 -15.59
C ARG A 7 0.19 -31.21 -14.42
N VAL A 8 0.87 -31.38 -13.29
CA VAL A 8 0.63 -30.58 -12.08
C VAL A 8 1.91 -29.85 -11.70
N SER A 9 1.78 -28.57 -11.32
CA SER A 9 2.89 -27.78 -10.77
C SER A 9 2.62 -27.40 -9.32
N THR A 10 3.56 -27.75 -8.44
CA THR A 10 3.52 -27.43 -7.01
C THR A 10 4.33 -26.16 -6.74
N GLY A 11 3.92 -25.39 -5.72
CA GLY A 11 4.65 -24.21 -5.27
C GLY A 11 6.06 -24.49 -4.75
N GLU A 12 6.86 -23.43 -4.71
CA GLU A 12 8.22 -23.44 -4.15
C GLU A 12 8.28 -22.88 -2.73
N ALA A 13 7.16 -22.37 -2.22
CA ALA A 13 7.09 -21.85 -0.86
C ALA A 13 7.37 -22.97 0.17
N PHE A 14 7.95 -22.60 1.31
CA PHE A 14 8.14 -23.56 2.40
C PHE A 14 6.79 -24.14 2.83
N GLY A 15 6.71 -25.48 2.89
CA GLY A 15 5.46 -26.19 3.17
C GLY A 15 4.52 -26.34 1.98
N ALA A 16 4.89 -25.92 0.78
CA ALA A 16 4.02 -26.00 -0.40
C ALA A 16 3.74 -27.43 -0.89
N GLY A 17 4.66 -28.36 -0.62
CA GLY A 17 4.52 -29.76 -1.01
C GLY A 17 3.71 -30.56 0.02
N THR A 18 3.20 -31.71 -0.41
CA THR A 18 2.32 -32.54 0.43
C THR A 18 2.65 -34.02 0.31
N TRP A 19 2.14 -34.80 1.26
CA TRP A 19 2.15 -36.27 1.24
C TRP A 19 0.74 -36.85 1.04
N ASP A 20 -0.27 -35.99 1.00
CA ASP A 20 -1.65 -36.39 0.78
C ASP A 20 -1.83 -36.90 -0.66
N LYS A 21 -2.76 -37.85 -0.82
CA LYS A 21 -3.09 -38.39 -2.13
C LYS A 21 -4.03 -37.46 -2.86
N MET A 22 -3.72 -37.24 -4.14
CA MET A 22 -4.46 -36.36 -5.03
C MET A 22 -5.25 -37.16 -6.05
N SER A 23 -6.45 -36.68 -6.36
CA SER A 23 -7.22 -37.18 -7.49
C SER A 23 -7.89 -36.03 -8.23
N VAL A 24 -8.18 -36.25 -9.50
CA VAL A 24 -8.87 -35.25 -10.34
C VAL A 24 -10.16 -35.81 -10.90
N ILE A 25 -11.17 -34.96 -10.99
CA ILE A 25 -12.41 -35.23 -11.73
C ILE A 25 -12.47 -34.25 -12.89
N ILE A 26 -12.53 -34.79 -14.10
CA ILE A 26 -12.68 -33.99 -15.33
C ILE A 26 -14.17 -33.86 -15.59
N VAL A 27 -14.68 -32.62 -15.58
CA VAL A 27 -16.09 -32.32 -15.84
C VAL A 27 -16.18 -31.71 -17.22
N GLY A 28 -16.96 -32.33 -18.12
CA GLY A 28 -17.18 -31.84 -19.46
C GLY A 28 -18.66 -31.70 -19.81
N THR A 29 -18.94 -31.36 -21.07
CA THR A 29 -20.32 -31.13 -21.57
C THR A 29 -21.20 -32.36 -21.57
N GLU A 30 -20.62 -33.57 -21.64
CA GLU A 30 -21.36 -34.83 -21.75
C GLU A 30 -21.38 -35.65 -20.45
N GLY A 31 -20.67 -35.19 -19.42
CA GLY A 31 -20.62 -35.86 -18.12
C GLY A 31 -19.35 -35.52 -17.33
N GLU A 32 -19.15 -36.24 -16.22
CA GLU A 32 -17.96 -36.14 -15.39
C GLU A 32 -17.31 -37.51 -15.21
N THR A 33 -15.99 -37.53 -15.03
CA THR A 33 -15.27 -38.78 -14.75
C THR A 33 -15.49 -39.23 -13.31
N LEU A 34 -15.22 -40.51 -13.02
CA LEU A 34 -14.90 -40.91 -11.64
C LEU A 34 -13.59 -40.24 -11.18
N PRO A 35 -13.31 -40.15 -9.87
CA PRO A 35 -12.03 -39.66 -9.36
C PRO A 35 -10.84 -40.43 -9.96
N LEU A 36 -9.97 -39.72 -10.67
CA LEU A 36 -8.79 -40.27 -11.33
C LEU A 36 -7.58 -40.02 -10.42
N PRO A 37 -6.92 -41.06 -9.88
CA PRO A 37 -5.78 -40.88 -9.01
C PRO A 37 -4.58 -40.28 -9.78
N LEU A 38 -3.90 -39.33 -9.14
CA LEU A 38 -2.62 -38.80 -9.60
C LEU A 38 -1.52 -39.44 -8.75
N ASP A 39 -1.15 -40.68 -9.09
CA ASP A 39 -0.24 -41.49 -8.28
C ASP A 39 0.80 -42.17 -9.18
N HIS A 40 2.07 -42.06 -8.81
CA HIS A 40 3.21 -42.70 -9.46
C HIS A 40 4.00 -43.53 -8.43
N PHE A 41 5.10 -44.14 -8.86
CA PHE A 41 6.00 -44.80 -7.90
C PHE A 41 6.98 -43.77 -7.32
N GLY A 42 6.78 -43.38 -6.07
CA GLY A 42 7.67 -42.45 -5.37
C GLY A 42 6.89 -41.49 -4.47
N LYS A 43 7.49 -40.34 -4.18
CA LYS A 43 6.79 -39.21 -3.57
C LYS A 43 6.47 -38.20 -4.67
N GLU A 44 5.20 -37.88 -4.84
CA GLU A 44 4.68 -36.81 -5.70
C GLU A 44 4.55 -35.48 -4.96
N PHE A 45 4.23 -34.40 -5.68
CA PHE A 45 3.83 -33.10 -5.16
C PHE A 45 4.82 -32.50 -4.15
N SER A 46 6.12 -32.67 -4.39
CA SER A 46 7.14 -32.07 -3.54
C SER A 46 7.28 -30.58 -3.84
N ALA A 47 7.61 -29.79 -2.82
CA ALA A 47 7.97 -28.39 -3.01
C ALA A 47 9.26 -28.34 -3.84
N GLY A 48 9.30 -27.48 -4.86
CA GLY A 48 10.50 -27.27 -5.68
C GLY A 48 11.63 -26.70 -4.82
N ALA A 49 12.48 -27.56 -4.27
CA ALA A 49 13.45 -27.20 -3.23
C ALA A 49 14.85 -26.87 -3.75
N ASP A 50 15.08 -26.90 -5.07
CA ASP A 50 16.41 -26.63 -5.63
C ASP A 50 16.38 -25.46 -6.61
N THR A 51 16.87 -24.31 -6.15
CA THR A 51 16.96 -23.01 -6.88
C THR A 51 17.69 -23.04 -8.24
N LYS A 52 18.13 -24.22 -8.70
CA LYS A 52 18.80 -24.45 -10.00
C LYS A 52 18.04 -25.39 -10.93
N LEU A 53 16.95 -26.02 -10.48
CA LEU A 53 16.08 -26.86 -11.29
C LEU A 53 14.71 -26.18 -11.37
N ALA A 54 14.11 -26.21 -12.56
CA ALA A 54 12.78 -25.66 -12.82
C ALA A 54 11.74 -26.12 -11.78
N PRO A 55 10.62 -25.38 -11.60
CA PRO A 55 9.52 -25.80 -10.72
C PRO A 55 9.18 -27.28 -10.92
N GLN A 56 8.86 -27.98 -9.82
CA GLN A 56 8.57 -29.41 -9.88
C GLN A 56 7.23 -29.63 -10.59
N GLU A 57 7.34 -29.94 -11.87
CA GLU A 57 6.24 -30.33 -12.75
C GLU A 57 6.20 -31.85 -12.85
N GLU A 58 5.04 -32.43 -12.54
CA GLU A 58 4.83 -33.87 -12.58
C GLU A 58 3.73 -34.20 -13.60
N ASP A 59 4.02 -35.14 -14.49
CA ASP A 59 3.11 -35.61 -15.54
C ASP A 59 2.48 -36.93 -15.13
N PHE A 60 1.16 -37.02 -15.14
CA PHE A 60 0.39 -38.23 -14.85
C PHE A 60 -0.40 -38.66 -16.08
N LYS A 61 -0.49 -39.96 -16.31
CA LYS A 61 -1.35 -40.53 -17.37
C LYS A 61 -2.61 -41.08 -16.74
N VAL A 62 -3.77 -40.56 -17.16
CA VAL A 62 -5.07 -40.99 -16.65
C VAL A 62 -5.95 -41.47 -17.80
N THR A 63 -6.64 -42.58 -17.62
CA THR A 63 -7.53 -43.16 -18.62
C THR A 63 -8.99 -42.91 -18.24
N CYS A 64 -9.70 -42.20 -19.12
CA CYS A 64 -11.11 -41.92 -18.94
C CYS A 64 -11.94 -43.08 -19.54
N PRO A 65 -12.81 -43.74 -18.73
CA PRO A 65 -13.66 -44.82 -19.21
C PRO A 65 -14.68 -44.35 -20.27
N GLN A 66 -15.17 -43.11 -20.11
CA GLN A 66 -16.18 -42.47 -20.93
C GLN A 66 -15.64 -41.15 -21.49
N ASP A 67 -16.14 -40.74 -22.65
CA ASP A 67 -15.89 -39.40 -23.18
C ASP A 67 -16.69 -38.38 -22.36
N VAL A 68 -16.07 -37.26 -22.01
CA VAL A 68 -16.72 -36.16 -21.28
C VAL A 68 -17.08 -35.00 -22.21
N GLY A 69 -16.76 -35.11 -23.50
CA GLY A 69 -16.93 -34.05 -24.47
C GLY A 69 -15.94 -32.90 -24.22
N ARG A 70 -16.39 -31.66 -24.41
CA ARG A 70 -15.55 -30.48 -24.15
C ARG A 70 -15.39 -30.31 -22.65
N VAL A 71 -14.14 -30.25 -22.18
CA VAL A 71 -13.82 -30.00 -20.76
C VAL A 71 -14.30 -28.61 -20.35
N LEU A 72 -14.96 -28.55 -19.19
CA LEU A 72 -15.53 -27.35 -18.59
C LEU A 72 -14.81 -26.98 -17.29
N LEU A 73 -14.67 -27.95 -16.38
CA LEU A 73 -14.07 -27.76 -15.06
C LEU A 73 -13.10 -28.90 -14.76
N LEU A 74 -12.17 -28.62 -13.84
CA LEU A 74 -11.30 -29.62 -13.25
C LEU A 74 -11.45 -29.56 -11.72
N ARG A 75 -11.97 -30.64 -11.11
CA ARG A 75 -11.99 -30.74 -9.65
C ARG A 75 -10.75 -31.45 -9.17
N VAL A 76 -10.03 -30.87 -8.21
CA VAL A 76 -8.84 -31.44 -7.60
C VAL A 76 -9.16 -31.76 -6.15
N HIS A 77 -9.10 -33.04 -5.79
CA HIS A 77 -9.43 -33.56 -4.48
C HIS A 77 -8.18 -34.03 -3.75
N LYS A 78 -8.07 -33.64 -2.48
CA LYS A 78 -6.99 -34.05 -1.58
C LYS A 78 -7.52 -34.92 -0.45
N ALA A 79 -6.88 -36.05 -0.21
CA ALA A 79 -7.20 -36.93 0.91
C ALA A 79 -5.92 -37.44 1.60
N PRO A 80 -5.87 -37.45 2.95
CA PRO A 80 -4.71 -37.96 3.67
C PRO A 80 -4.54 -39.47 3.44
N PRO A 81 -3.30 -39.98 3.53
CA PRO A 81 -3.05 -41.40 3.38
C PRO A 81 -3.77 -42.19 4.48
N THR A 82 -4.49 -43.25 4.10
CA THR A 82 -5.09 -44.19 5.05
C THR A 82 -4.09 -45.29 5.40
N LEU A 83 -3.62 -45.34 6.65
CA LEU A 83 -2.93 -46.52 7.18
C LEU A 83 -3.94 -47.61 7.53
N LEU A 84 -3.52 -48.89 7.42
CA LEU A 84 -4.33 -50.05 7.80
C LEU A 84 -4.89 -49.88 9.22
N ARG A 85 -6.21 -50.09 9.39
CA ARG A 85 -6.90 -50.03 10.69
C ARG A 85 -6.11 -50.85 11.74
N PRO A 86 -5.88 -50.30 12.96
CA PRO A 86 -6.83 -49.51 13.73
C PRO A 86 -6.47 -48.02 13.93
N PHE A 87 -5.54 -47.46 13.15
CA PHE A 87 -5.08 -46.08 13.36
C PHE A 87 -5.89 -45.05 12.57
N TRP A 88 -6.10 -43.88 13.19
CA TRP A 88 -6.73 -42.68 12.63
C TRP A 88 -6.02 -42.23 11.34
N PRO A 89 -6.71 -41.61 10.35
CA PRO A 89 -6.04 -41.01 9.19
C PRO A 89 -4.89 -40.09 9.65
N LEU A 90 -3.77 -40.10 8.93
CA LEU A 90 -2.67 -39.18 9.22
C LEU A 90 -3.17 -37.73 9.13
N ALA A 91 -2.52 -36.83 9.87
CA ALA A 91 -2.83 -35.40 9.78
C ALA A 91 -2.66 -34.94 8.32
N SER A 92 -3.69 -34.26 7.78
CA SER A 92 -3.67 -33.73 6.42
C SER A 92 -2.60 -32.64 6.33
N ASP A 93 -1.79 -32.68 5.27
CA ASP A 93 -0.78 -31.63 5.02
C ASP A 93 -1.29 -30.67 3.95
N ALA A 94 -1.05 -29.39 4.13
CA ALA A 94 -1.45 -28.36 3.18
C ALA A 94 -0.68 -28.53 1.86
N TRP A 95 -1.28 -28.12 0.74
CA TRP A 95 -0.64 -28.17 -0.56
C TRP A 95 -0.87 -26.89 -1.32
N PHE A 96 0.19 -26.26 -1.85
CA PHE A 96 0.07 -25.09 -2.71
C PHE A 96 0.15 -25.51 -4.18
N CYS A 97 -0.98 -25.43 -4.88
CA CYS A 97 -1.06 -25.73 -6.30
C CYS A 97 -0.84 -24.44 -7.11
N ARG A 98 0.14 -24.44 -8.02
CA ARG A 98 0.32 -23.31 -8.96
C ARG A 98 -0.68 -23.41 -10.10
N TRP A 99 -0.69 -24.53 -10.80
CA TRP A 99 -1.57 -24.79 -11.93
C TRP A 99 -1.64 -26.28 -12.24
N VAL A 100 -2.68 -26.66 -12.98
CA VAL A 100 -2.83 -27.98 -13.59
C VAL A 100 -2.98 -27.81 -15.10
N GLN A 101 -2.44 -28.72 -15.89
CA GLN A 101 -2.58 -28.71 -17.35
C GLN A 101 -3.08 -30.08 -17.83
N LEU A 102 -4.19 -30.06 -18.56
CA LEU A 102 -4.80 -31.26 -19.11
C LEU A 102 -4.49 -31.33 -20.61
N THR A 103 -3.81 -32.37 -21.06
CA THR A 103 -3.59 -32.64 -22.49
C THR A 103 -4.55 -33.75 -22.93
N PRO A 104 -5.61 -33.44 -23.69
CA PRO A 104 -6.49 -34.46 -24.25
C PRO A 104 -5.75 -35.31 -25.29
N PRO A 105 -6.26 -36.52 -25.62
CA PRO A 105 -5.64 -37.39 -26.63
C PRO A 105 -5.66 -36.76 -28.03
N ARG A 106 -6.61 -35.85 -28.29
CA ARG A 106 -6.71 -35.03 -29.49
C ARG A 106 -7.07 -33.61 -29.07
N GLY A 107 -6.25 -32.62 -29.42
CA GLY A 107 -6.48 -31.21 -29.11
C GLY A 107 -5.28 -30.53 -28.46
N ALA A 108 -5.42 -29.23 -28.21
CA ALA A 108 -4.41 -28.44 -27.53
C ALA A 108 -4.43 -28.71 -26.01
N PRO A 109 -3.30 -28.55 -25.31
CA PRO A 109 -3.28 -28.54 -23.85
C PRO A 109 -4.19 -27.45 -23.28
N LEU A 110 -4.93 -27.77 -22.23
CA LEU A 110 -5.80 -26.87 -21.50
C LEU A 110 -5.13 -26.52 -20.17
N ARG A 111 -4.99 -25.23 -19.86
CA ARG A 111 -4.28 -24.74 -18.67
C ARG A 111 -5.29 -24.31 -17.62
N PHE A 112 -5.11 -24.74 -16.38
CA PHE A 112 -5.98 -24.43 -15.24
C PHE A 112 -5.13 -23.72 -14.17
N PRO A 113 -5.05 -22.37 -14.21
CA PRO A 113 -4.36 -21.61 -13.17
C PRO A 113 -5.08 -21.79 -11.83
N CYS A 114 -4.30 -21.86 -10.74
CA CYS A 114 -4.79 -22.18 -9.41
C CYS A 114 -4.27 -21.19 -8.37
N TYR A 115 -2.96 -21.22 -8.12
CA TYR A 115 -2.22 -20.33 -7.20
C TYR A 115 -2.83 -20.19 -5.80
N GLN A 116 -3.28 -21.31 -5.23
CA GLN A 116 -3.93 -21.35 -3.92
C GLN A 116 -3.55 -22.62 -3.14
N TRP A 117 -3.61 -22.50 -1.82
CA TRP A 117 -3.47 -23.55 -0.83
C TRP A 117 -4.74 -24.40 -0.75
N LEU A 118 -4.54 -25.69 -0.55
CA LEU A 118 -5.55 -26.67 -0.18
C LEU A 118 -5.15 -27.27 1.16
N GLU A 119 -5.87 -26.94 2.25
CA GLU A 119 -5.50 -27.30 3.63
C GLU A 119 -6.14 -28.62 4.08
N ASP A 120 -7.47 -28.71 4.03
CA ASP A 120 -8.24 -29.85 4.55
C ASP A 120 -8.57 -30.90 3.47
N GLN A 121 -9.38 -31.91 3.84
CA GLN A 121 -10.10 -32.72 2.86
C GLN A 121 -11.08 -31.81 2.11
N GLY A 122 -10.60 -31.25 1.01
CA GLY A 122 -11.30 -30.27 0.22
C GLY A 122 -11.21 -30.57 -1.27
N SER A 123 -12.00 -29.82 -2.03
CA SER A 123 -12.07 -29.92 -3.48
C SER A 123 -11.86 -28.54 -4.06
N LEU A 124 -10.79 -28.35 -4.85
CA LEU A 124 -10.65 -27.15 -5.68
C LEU A 124 -11.40 -27.37 -6.97
N VAL A 125 -12.24 -26.41 -7.37
CA VAL A 125 -12.91 -26.43 -8.67
C VAL A 125 -12.25 -25.37 -9.55
N LEU A 126 -11.44 -25.82 -10.51
CA LEU A 126 -10.66 -24.96 -11.38
C LEU A 126 -11.33 -24.81 -12.74
N ARG A 127 -11.19 -23.61 -13.31
CA ARG A 127 -11.55 -23.30 -14.69
C ARG A 127 -10.32 -23.23 -15.58
N GLU A 128 -10.55 -23.43 -16.86
CA GLU A 128 -9.55 -23.17 -17.88
C GLU A 128 -9.12 -21.69 -17.83
N GLY A 129 -7.87 -21.42 -18.16
CA GLY A 129 -7.19 -20.15 -17.91
C GLY A 129 -7.70 -18.96 -18.72
N THR A 130 -8.49 -19.19 -19.78
CA THR A 130 -9.17 -18.13 -20.53
C THR A 130 -10.04 -17.31 -19.59
N ALA A 131 -9.83 -15.99 -19.55
CA ALA A 131 -10.67 -15.12 -18.73
C ALA A 131 -12.09 -15.05 -19.32
N LYS A 132 -13.08 -15.01 -18.42
CA LYS A 132 -14.50 -15.00 -18.80
C LYS A 132 -15.27 -14.03 -17.93
N ILE A 133 -16.03 -13.14 -18.56
CA ILE A 133 -17.09 -12.38 -17.90
C ILE A 133 -18.39 -13.21 -17.82
N SER A 134 -19.35 -12.78 -17.01
CA SER A 134 -20.52 -13.60 -16.63
C SER A 134 -21.37 -14.06 -17.83
N TRP A 135 -21.65 -13.21 -18.81
CA TRP A 135 -22.50 -13.55 -19.96
C TRP A 135 -21.80 -14.41 -21.03
N GLU A 136 -20.48 -14.62 -20.93
CA GLU A 136 -19.79 -15.56 -21.81
C GLU A 136 -20.00 -17.02 -21.39
N ASP A 137 -20.35 -17.25 -20.12
CA ASP A 137 -20.70 -18.58 -19.61
C ASP A 137 -22.09 -18.98 -20.09
N ARG A 138 -22.14 -19.76 -21.17
CA ARG A 138 -23.40 -20.30 -21.72
C ARG A 138 -23.82 -21.64 -21.13
N HIS A 139 -22.91 -22.35 -20.48
CA HIS A 139 -23.17 -23.67 -19.92
C HIS A 139 -23.62 -23.57 -18.46
N PRO A 140 -24.73 -24.22 -18.05
CA PRO A 140 -25.24 -24.14 -16.67
C PRO A 140 -24.22 -24.52 -15.60
N THR A 141 -23.41 -25.56 -15.85
CA THR A 141 -22.34 -25.99 -14.93
C THR A 141 -21.30 -24.90 -14.66
N LEU A 142 -20.97 -24.08 -15.66
CA LEU A 142 -20.05 -22.97 -15.50
C LEU A 142 -20.71 -21.88 -14.62
N GLN A 143 -21.93 -21.48 -14.97
CA GLN A 143 -22.69 -20.49 -14.19
C GLN A 143 -22.86 -20.92 -12.72
N GLN A 144 -23.18 -22.20 -12.48
CA GLN A 144 -23.30 -22.76 -11.15
C GLN A 144 -21.98 -22.68 -10.37
N GLN A 145 -20.86 -23.12 -10.95
CA GLN A 145 -19.54 -23.03 -10.29
C GLN A 145 -19.22 -21.59 -9.91
N ARG A 146 -19.54 -20.63 -10.76
CA ARG A 146 -19.27 -19.21 -10.55
C ARG A 146 -20.04 -18.65 -9.36
N GLN A 147 -21.33 -19.00 -9.26
CA GLN A 147 -22.20 -18.62 -8.15
C GLN A 147 -21.76 -19.27 -6.83
N GLU A 148 -21.45 -20.57 -6.84
CA GLU A 148 -20.97 -21.31 -5.67
C GLU A 148 -19.62 -20.77 -5.18
N GLU A 149 -18.70 -20.44 -6.09
CA GLU A 149 -17.42 -19.81 -5.75
C GLU A 149 -17.62 -18.47 -5.04
N LEU A 150 -18.42 -17.57 -5.61
CA LEU A 150 -18.68 -16.26 -5.00
C LEU A 150 -19.42 -16.38 -3.67
N GLN A 151 -20.36 -17.32 -3.55
CA GLN A 151 -21.02 -17.59 -2.29
C GLN A 151 -20.01 -18.02 -1.22
N ALA A 152 -19.17 -19.03 -1.51
CA ALA A 152 -18.15 -19.50 -0.59
C ALA A 152 -17.20 -18.37 -0.17
N ARG A 153 -16.72 -17.55 -1.12
CA ARG A 153 -15.84 -16.42 -0.80
C ARG A 153 -16.51 -15.35 0.05
N ARG A 154 -17.81 -15.08 -0.12
CA ARG A 154 -18.55 -14.14 0.72
C ARG A 154 -18.76 -14.65 2.15
N GLU A 155 -18.80 -15.97 2.33
CA GLU A 155 -18.84 -16.64 3.63
C GLU A 155 -17.46 -16.63 4.30
N THR A 156 -16.39 -16.95 3.55
CA THR A 156 -15.01 -16.96 4.05
C THR A 156 -14.52 -15.56 4.42
N TYR A 157 -14.72 -14.57 3.53
CA TYR A 157 -14.20 -13.23 3.72
C TYR A 157 -15.35 -12.28 4.07
N SER A 158 -15.55 -12.01 5.36
CA SER A 158 -16.61 -11.11 5.84
C SER A 158 -16.07 -9.76 6.29
N TRP A 159 -16.93 -8.73 6.23
CA TRP A 159 -16.61 -7.38 6.67
C TRP A 159 -16.91 -7.21 8.17
N LYS A 160 -16.08 -6.41 8.87
CA LYS A 160 -16.42 -5.87 10.19
C LYS A 160 -16.19 -4.37 10.24
N THR A 161 -16.87 -3.73 11.19
CA THR A 161 -16.52 -2.36 11.60
C THR A 161 -15.44 -2.46 12.67
N TYR A 162 -14.25 -1.92 12.39
CA TYR A 162 -13.19 -1.83 13.41
C TYR A 162 -13.43 -0.67 14.36
N ILE A 163 -13.55 0.55 13.82
CA ILE A 163 -13.91 1.77 14.55
C ILE A 163 -14.99 2.50 13.74
N PRO A 164 -16.05 3.03 14.36
CA PRO A 164 -17.08 3.79 13.65
C PRO A 164 -16.47 4.95 12.82
N GLY A 165 -16.97 5.14 11.61
CA GLY A 165 -16.49 6.19 10.69
C GLY A 165 -15.21 5.86 9.92
N TRP A 166 -14.57 4.73 10.19
CA TRP A 166 -13.49 4.19 9.36
C TRP A 166 -14.07 3.32 8.22
N PRO A 167 -13.31 3.12 7.12
CA PRO A 167 -13.59 2.04 6.18
C PRO A 167 -13.76 0.70 6.91
N ARG A 168 -14.70 -0.15 6.46
CA ARG A 168 -14.82 -1.51 6.99
C ARG A 168 -13.57 -2.32 6.61
N CYS A 169 -13.30 -3.38 7.36
CA CYS A 169 -12.12 -4.22 7.16
C CYS A 169 -12.44 -5.71 7.28
N LEU A 170 -11.45 -6.58 7.06
CA LEU A 170 -11.61 -8.02 7.20
C LEU A 170 -12.03 -8.39 8.63
N ASN A 171 -13.02 -9.26 8.76
CA ASN A 171 -13.53 -9.77 10.02
C ASN A 171 -12.62 -10.84 10.65
N GLU A 172 -11.35 -10.48 10.86
CA GLU A 172 -10.37 -11.34 11.53
C GLU A 172 -9.65 -10.58 12.62
N GLU A 173 -9.53 -11.19 13.80
CA GLU A 173 -8.94 -10.55 14.98
C GLU A 173 -7.41 -10.63 15.00
N THR A 174 -6.86 -11.75 14.53
CA THR A 174 -5.42 -12.02 14.60
C THR A 174 -4.92 -12.64 13.31
N ILE A 175 -3.63 -12.47 13.03
CA ILE A 175 -3.02 -13.08 11.83
C ILE A 175 -3.05 -14.62 11.84
N LYS A 176 -3.28 -15.25 12.99
CA LYS A 176 -3.33 -16.71 13.13
C LYS A 176 -4.58 -17.30 12.47
N ASN A 177 -5.69 -16.57 12.51
CA ASN A 177 -6.98 -17.01 11.99
C ASN A 177 -7.09 -16.90 10.46
N LEU A 178 -6.22 -16.11 9.84
CA LEU A 178 -6.24 -15.89 8.40
C LEU A 178 -6.09 -17.21 7.63
N ASP A 179 -6.83 -17.35 6.54
CA ASP A 179 -6.65 -18.44 5.57
C ASP A 179 -5.23 -18.40 4.93
N LEU A 180 -4.65 -19.55 4.60
CA LEU A 180 -3.28 -19.60 4.05
C LEU A 180 -3.12 -18.83 2.73
N ASN A 181 -4.18 -18.66 1.94
CA ASN A 181 -4.15 -17.93 0.67
C ASN A 181 -3.92 -16.43 0.86
N ILE A 182 -4.23 -15.90 2.04
CA ILE A 182 -4.08 -14.46 2.34
C ILE A 182 -3.00 -14.20 3.39
N LYS A 183 -2.32 -15.23 3.90
CA LYS A 183 -1.21 -15.12 4.86
C LYS A 183 0.12 -14.81 4.17
N TYR A 184 1.02 -14.14 4.89
CA TYR A 184 2.42 -14.04 4.48
C TYR A 184 3.03 -15.43 4.25
N SER A 185 3.96 -15.52 3.28
CA SER A 185 4.83 -16.69 3.19
C SER A 185 5.66 -16.82 4.47
N LEU A 186 6.03 -18.05 4.85
CA LEU A 186 6.85 -18.26 6.04
C LEU A 186 8.18 -17.51 5.95
N ALA A 187 8.81 -17.48 4.76
CA ALA A 187 10.05 -16.77 4.49
C ALA A 187 9.89 -15.25 4.73
N LYS A 188 8.82 -14.65 4.21
CA LYS A 188 8.49 -13.24 4.43
C LYS A 188 8.26 -12.94 5.90
N ASN A 189 7.45 -13.77 6.56
CA ASN A 189 7.11 -13.59 7.98
C ASN A 189 8.35 -13.67 8.89
N ILE A 190 9.23 -14.66 8.69
CA ILE A 190 10.49 -14.79 9.43
C ILE A 190 11.38 -13.57 9.18
N THR A 191 11.53 -13.15 7.92
CA THR A 191 12.37 -11.99 7.57
C THR A 191 11.87 -10.71 8.22
N PHE A 192 10.55 -10.49 8.22
CA PHE A 192 9.93 -9.34 8.87
C PHE A 192 10.23 -9.30 10.37
N TYR A 193 9.95 -10.40 11.09
CA TYR A 193 10.19 -10.47 12.54
C TYR A 193 11.67 -10.41 12.91
N LEU A 194 12.58 -11.03 12.15
CA LEU A 194 14.03 -10.95 12.39
C LEU A 194 14.55 -9.52 12.24
N ARG A 195 14.08 -8.79 11.22
CA ARG A 195 14.51 -7.40 10.99
C ARG A 195 14.08 -6.49 12.14
N GLY A 196 12.80 -6.54 12.51
CA GLY A 196 12.26 -5.73 13.62
C GLY A 196 12.89 -6.09 14.97
N SER A 197 13.01 -7.38 15.27
CA SER A 197 13.57 -7.85 16.55
C SER A 197 15.05 -7.53 16.72
N SER A 198 15.85 -7.52 15.65
CA SER A 198 17.28 -7.17 15.73
C SER A 198 17.50 -5.73 16.20
N MET A 199 16.81 -4.75 15.59
CA MET A 199 16.92 -3.35 16.00
C MET A 199 16.32 -3.11 17.40
N LEU A 200 15.16 -3.71 17.66
CA LEU A 200 14.51 -3.66 18.97
C LEU A 200 15.44 -4.18 20.07
N ALA A 201 16.07 -5.34 19.87
CA ALA A 201 16.98 -5.95 20.83
C ALA A 201 18.19 -5.06 21.10
N HIS A 202 18.82 -4.49 20.06
CA HIS A 202 19.95 -3.58 20.24
C HIS A 202 19.59 -2.34 21.05
N LEU A 203 18.47 -1.67 20.74
CA LEU A 203 18.03 -0.49 21.47
C LEU A 203 17.57 -0.82 22.90
N LYS A 204 16.99 -2.01 23.10
CA LYS A 204 16.63 -2.52 24.44
C LYS A 204 17.87 -2.79 25.29
N LEU A 205 18.89 -3.45 24.74
CA LEU A 205 20.15 -3.74 25.43
C LEU A 205 20.92 -2.46 25.80
N LYS A 206 20.81 -1.41 24.98
CA LYS A 206 21.32 -0.07 25.30
C LYS A 206 20.47 0.69 26.34
N GLY A 207 19.35 0.13 26.79
CA GLY A 207 18.42 0.74 27.75
C GLY A 207 17.63 1.92 27.20
N LEU A 208 17.68 2.18 25.88
CA LEU A 208 17.09 3.38 25.27
C LEU A 208 15.56 3.30 25.25
N LEU A 209 15.01 2.11 25.00
CA LEU A 209 13.56 1.85 25.05
C LEU A 209 12.96 1.98 26.46
N ASP A 210 13.79 1.96 27.51
CA ASP A 210 13.36 2.14 28.91
C ASP A 210 13.58 3.58 29.42
N ARG A 211 14.26 4.43 28.64
CA ARG A 211 14.65 5.77 29.05
C ARG A 211 13.51 6.77 28.78
N LYS A 212 12.72 7.04 29.82
CA LYS A 212 11.53 7.93 29.77
C LYS A 212 11.85 9.44 29.73
N GLY A 213 13.12 9.82 29.81
CA GLY A 213 13.58 11.20 29.87
C GLY A 213 13.92 11.82 28.51
N LEU A 214 14.36 13.07 28.56
CA LEU A 214 14.87 13.80 27.39
C LEU A 214 16.20 13.21 26.90
N TRP A 215 16.51 13.51 25.64
CA TRP A 215 17.86 13.41 25.13
C TRP A 215 18.75 14.46 25.82
N LYS A 216 20.03 14.13 26.03
CA LYS A 216 21.00 15.04 26.66
C LYS A 216 21.41 16.19 25.73
N SER A 217 21.44 15.90 24.43
CA SER A 217 21.81 16.84 23.37
C SER A 217 21.35 16.31 22.02
N LEU A 218 21.37 17.16 20.98
CA LEU A 218 21.19 16.71 19.59
C LEU A 218 22.28 15.73 19.16
N GLU A 219 23.51 15.88 19.68
CA GLU A 219 24.63 14.97 19.37
C GLU A 219 24.39 13.55 19.93
N GLU A 220 23.75 13.43 21.09
CA GLU A 220 23.38 12.12 21.63
C GLU A 220 22.43 11.37 20.69
N MET A 221 21.44 12.08 20.11
CA MET A 221 20.50 11.50 19.13
C MET A 221 21.25 10.91 17.95
N ARG A 222 22.22 11.65 17.39
CA ARG A 222 23.04 11.19 16.26
C ARG A 222 23.79 9.90 16.58
N SER A 223 24.46 9.88 17.73
CA SER A 223 25.35 8.76 18.13
C SER A 223 24.62 7.42 18.26
N VAL A 224 23.32 7.43 18.59
CA VAL A 224 22.51 6.23 18.81
C VAL A 224 22.22 5.48 17.50
N PHE A 225 22.03 6.21 16.41
CA PHE A 225 21.60 5.65 15.11
C PHE A 225 22.75 5.40 14.14
N ASN A 226 24.00 5.52 14.60
CA ASN A 226 25.18 5.34 13.76
C ASN A 226 25.28 3.96 13.07
N PHE A 227 24.57 2.95 13.55
CA PHE A 227 24.59 1.59 13.01
C PHE A 227 23.54 1.33 11.92
N TRP A 228 22.56 2.21 11.76
CA TRP A 228 21.48 2.07 10.78
C TRP A 228 21.40 3.36 9.97
N LYS A 229 22.35 3.51 9.05
CA LYS A 229 22.48 4.69 8.18
C LYS A 229 22.13 4.30 6.74
N THR A 230 21.44 5.21 6.06
CA THR A 230 21.37 5.26 4.60
C THR A 230 21.96 6.61 4.16
N PRO A 231 22.39 6.76 2.90
CA PRO A 231 22.82 8.06 2.40
C PRO A 231 21.78 9.16 2.62
N ALA A 232 20.48 8.84 2.46
CA ALA A 232 19.39 9.78 2.72
C ALA A 232 19.28 10.18 4.20
N VAL A 233 19.48 9.24 5.15
CA VAL A 233 19.50 9.57 6.59
C VAL A 233 20.63 10.55 6.94
N GLU A 234 21.83 10.36 6.39
CA GLU A 234 22.94 11.30 6.62
C GLU A 234 22.63 12.66 5.99
N TYR A 235 22.10 12.69 4.77
CA TYR A 235 21.69 13.94 4.12
C TYR A 235 20.65 14.70 4.96
N VAL A 236 19.61 14.02 5.46
CA VAL A 236 18.62 14.62 6.34
C VAL A 236 19.28 15.20 7.59
N PHE A 237 20.19 14.46 8.22
CA PHE A 237 20.93 14.95 9.39
C PHE A 237 21.76 16.21 9.07
N GLU A 238 22.41 16.27 7.92
CA GLU A 238 23.24 17.40 7.51
C GLU A 238 22.41 18.65 7.18
N HIS A 239 21.24 18.47 6.55
CA HIS A 239 20.48 19.56 5.95
C HIS A 239 19.14 19.91 6.64
N TRP A 240 18.69 19.20 7.69
CA TRP A 240 17.36 19.44 8.32
C TRP A 240 17.09 20.87 8.80
N GLN A 241 18.14 21.65 9.12
CA GLN A 241 17.99 23.05 9.54
C GLN A 241 17.80 24.01 8.36
N GLU A 242 18.09 23.58 7.13
CA GLU A 242 18.03 24.41 5.95
C GLU A 242 16.59 24.63 5.47
N ASP A 243 16.30 25.86 5.05
CA ASP A 243 14.97 26.24 4.56
C ASP A 243 14.62 25.57 3.22
N ALA A 244 15.61 25.45 2.34
CA ALA A 244 15.45 24.76 1.06
C ALA A 244 15.12 23.28 1.27
N PHE A 245 15.82 22.59 2.17
CA PHE A 245 15.55 21.18 2.46
C PHE A 245 14.22 20.96 3.21
N PHE A 246 13.85 21.88 4.12
CA PHE A 246 12.52 21.86 4.74
C PHE A 246 11.41 21.93 3.68
N ALA A 247 11.52 22.84 2.71
CA ALA A 247 10.55 22.99 1.64
C ALA A 247 10.59 21.84 0.62
N TYR A 248 11.78 21.34 0.29
CA TYR A 248 12.00 20.20 -0.60
C TYR A 248 11.19 18.97 -0.18
N GLN A 249 11.07 18.73 1.13
CA GLN A 249 10.34 17.59 1.67
C GLN A 249 8.82 17.62 1.36
N PHE A 250 8.23 18.78 1.07
CA PHE A 250 6.83 18.85 0.62
C PHE A 250 6.62 18.39 -0.82
N LEU A 251 7.71 18.26 -1.59
CA LEU A 251 7.71 17.79 -2.98
C LEU A 251 8.26 16.38 -3.10
N ASN A 252 9.35 16.08 -2.39
CA ASN A 252 10.14 14.86 -2.61
C ASN A 252 10.47 14.13 -1.30
N GLY A 253 9.87 14.58 -0.19
CA GLY A 253 10.02 13.94 1.11
C GLY A 253 8.98 12.84 1.32
N LEU A 254 8.72 12.56 2.59
CA LEU A 254 7.83 11.49 3.03
C LEU A 254 6.35 11.69 2.64
N ASN A 255 5.86 12.94 2.62
CA ASN A 255 4.43 13.25 2.44
C ASN A 255 4.18 14.27 1.32
N PRO A 256 4.51 13.94 0.05
CA PRO A 256 4.54 14.90 -1.05
C PRO A 256 3.15 15.18 -1.64
N VAL A 257 2.09 15.29 -0.83
CA VAL A 257 0.70 15.39 -1.31
C VAL A 257 -0.10 16.57 -0.77
N LEU A 258 0.44 17.35 0.17
CA LEU A 258 -0.34 18.43 0.81
C LEU A 258 -0.15 19.80 0.16
N ILE A 259 1.03 20.05 -0.41
CA ILE A 259 1.35 21.35 -1.01
C ILE A 259 0.42 21.66 -2.17
N ARG A 260 -0.07 22.91 -2.18
CA ARG A 260 -0.95 23.44 -3.22
C ARG A 260 -0.61 24.88 -3.54
N ARG A 261 -0.87 25.32 -4.77
CA ARG A 261 -0.68 26.70 -5.20
C ARG A 261 -1.66 27.62 -4.47
N CYS A 262 -1.16 28.75 -3.97
CA CYS A 262 -1.92 29.73 -3.24
C CYS A 262 -2.10 30.99 -4.10
N ARG A 263 -3.34 31.24 -4.55
CA ARG A 263 -3.71 32.49 -5.25
C ARG A 263 -4.36 33.52 -4.32
N HIS A 264 -4.87 33.06 -3.18
CA HIS A 264 -5.49 33.90 -2.16
C HIS A 264 -5.07 33.38 -0.79
N LEU A 265 -4.54 34.28 0.05
CA LEU A 265 -4.22 33.93 1.43
C LEU A 265 -5.50 33.63 2.22
N PRO A 266 -5.51 32.54 3.03
CA PRO A 266 -6.58 32.31 3.99
C PRO A 266 -6.73 33.51 4.93
N LYS A 267 -7.98 33.91 5.22
CA LYS A 267 -8.25 35.08 6.10
C LYS A 267 -7.70 34.89 7.52
N ASN A 268 -7.62 33.64 7.97
CA ASN A 268 -7.07 33.26 9.26
C ASN A 268 -5.53 33.14 9.25
N PHE A 269 -4.87 33.47 8.15
CA PHE A 269 -3.42 33.54 8.03
C PHE A 269 -2.97 34.94 7.56
N PRO A 270 -2.97 35.94 8.47
CA PRO A 270 -2.78 37.35 8.12
C PRO A 270 -1.31 37.72 7.87
N VAL A 271 -0.66 37.02 6.92
CA VAL A 271 0.68 37.35 6.43
C VAL A 271 0.62 38.69 5.70
N THR A 272 1.56 39.58 5.99
CA THR A 272 1.64 40.90 5.36
C THR A 272 2.85 41.00 4.44
N ASP A 273 2.82 41.94 3.51
CA ASP A 273 3.94 42.20 2.60
C ASP A 273 5.25 42.48 3.37
N ALA A 274 5.17 43.31 4.42
CA ALA A 274 6.32 43.65 5.25
C ALA A 274 6.97 42.43 5.93
N MET A 275 6.19 41.41 6.29
CA MET A 275 6.70 40.18 6.90
C MET A 275 7.57 39.38 5.92
N VAL A 276 7.23 39.36 4.64
CA VAL A 276 7.87 38.49 3.64
C VAL A 276 8.81 39.24 2.69
N ALA A 277 8.78 40.58 2.71
CA ALA A 277 9.65 41.45 1.92
C ALA A 277 11.15 41.10 2.00
N PRO A 278 11.73 40.69 3.15
CA PRO A 278 13.15 40.29 3.21
C PRO A 278 13.50 39.10 2.31
N VAL A 279 12.56 38.18 2.07
CA VAL A 279 12.78 36.99 1.22
C VAL A 279 12.37 37.26 -0.23
N LEU A 280 11.27 37.98 -0.45
CA LEU A 280 10.79 38.33 -1.79
C LEU A 280 11.68 39.36 -2.49
N GLY A 281 12.32 40.24 -1.71
CA GLY A 281 13.11 41.36 -2.22
C GLY A 281 12.24 42.54 -2.70
N PRO A 282 12.88 43.68 -3.03
CA PRO A 282 12.18 44.93 -3.35
C PRO A 282 11.51 44.95 -4.73
N GLY A 283 11.76 43.94 -5.58
CA GLY A 283 11.27 43.89 -6.97
C GLY A 283 9.85 43.36 -7.11
N THR A 284 9.19 42.97 -6.00
CA THR A 284 7.85 42.40 -6.02
C THR A 284 7.12 42.66 -4.69
N SER A 285 5.90 42.15 -4.55
CA SER A 285 5.10 42.18 -3.32
C SER A 285 4.41 40.84 -3.12
N LEU A 286 3.92 40.59 -1.89
CA LEU A 286 3.12 39.42 -1.55
C LEU A 286 1.93 39.23 -2.52
N GLN A 287 1.19 40.31 -2.80
CA GLN A 287 0.03 40.27 -3.70
C GLN A 287 0.44 39.95 -5.14
N ALA A 288 1.54 40.53 -5.63
CA ALA A 288 2.04 40.26 -6.98
C ALA A 288 2.49 38.79 -7.13
N GLU A 289 3.11 38.20 -6.11
CA GLU A 289 3.52 36.78 -6.13
C GLU A 289 2.33 35.81 -6.02
N LEU A 290 1.26 36.17 -5.28
CA LEU A 290 -0.01 35.44 -5.27
C LEU A 290 -0.63 35.40 -6.68
N GLU A 291 -0.66 36.54 -7.38
CA GLU A 291 -1.23 36.65 -8.74
C GLU A 291 -0.40 35.88 -9.78
N LYS A 292 0.92 35.96 -9.68
CA LYS A 292 1.86 35.15 -10.50
C LYS A 292 1.70 33.65 -10.26
N GLY A 293 1.20 33.25 -9.09
CA GLY A 293 1.05 31.84 -8.72
C GLY A 293 2.38 31.19 -8.32
N SER A 294 3.35 31.97 -7.83
CA SER A 294 4.64 31.51 -7.31
C SER A 294 4.60 31.15 -5.82
N LEU A 295 3.48 31.43 -5.14
CA LEU A 295 3.26 31.09 -3.74
C LEU A 295 2.48 29.79 -3.57
N PHE A 296 2.87 29.03 -2.57
CA PHE A 296 2.29 27.73 -2.24
C PHE A 296 1.94 27.69 -0.76
N LEU A 297 0.93 26.90 -0.41
CA LEU A 297 0.43 26.74 0.95
C LEU A 297 0.44 25.26 1.31
N VAL A 298 0.83 24.97 2.55
CA VAL A 298 0.55 23.70 3.20
C VAL A 298 -0.25 23.99 4.47
N ASP A 299 -1.45 23.43 4.55
CA ASP A 299 -2.43 23.72 5.61
C ASP A 299 -2.79 22.42 6.35
N TYR A 300 -2.50 22.40 7.65
CA TYR A 300 -2.76 21.27 8.55
C TYR A 300 -4.03 21.52 9.39
N GLY A 301 -4.96 22.35 8.92
CA GLY A 301 -6.16 22.74 9.66
C GLY A 301 -7.03 21.58 10.13
N ILE A 302 -6.96 20.41 9.47
CA ILE A 302 -7.66 19.20 9.91
C ILE A 302 -7.22 18.71 11.31
N LEU A 303 -6.00 19.06 11.76
CA LEU A 303 -5.50 18.79 13.11
C LEU A 303 -6.02 19.78 14.17
N SER A 304 -6.77 20.81 13.77
CA SER A 304 -7.25 21.83 14.71
C SER A 304 -8.14 21.22 15.78
N GLY A 305 -7.77 21.36 17.05
CA GLY A 305 -8.50 20.77 18.17
C GLY A 305 -8.50 19.24 18.19
N ILE A 306 -7.54 18.58 17.53
CA ILE A 306 -7.40 17.12 17.59
C ILE A 306 -7.05 16.67 19.01
N ARG A 307 -7.56 15.51 19.43
CA ARG A 307 -7.14 14.89 20.69
C ARG A 307 -5.66 14.51 20.67
N THR A 308 -4.99 14.74 21.79
CA THR A 308 -3.59 14.39 22.01
C THR A 308 -3.44 13.32 23.07
N ASN A 309 -2.27 12.68 23.05
CA ASN A 309 -1.95 11.52 23.85
C ASN A 309 -1.23 11.87 25.17
N VAL A 310 -1.02 10.88 26.02
CA VAL A 310 -0.18 10.95 27.22
C VAL A 310 0.95 9.92 27.12
N ILE A 311 2.17 10.39 26.93
CA ILE A 311 3.37 9.53 26.87
C ILE A 311 4.14 9.65 28.18
N ASN A 312 4.51 8.53 28.80
CA ASN A 312 5.23 8.51 30.08
C ASN A 312 4.57 9.37 31.19
N ARG A 313 3.22 9.38 31.24
CA ARG A 313 2.42 10.23 32.16
C ARG A 313 2.56 11.74 31.94
N ARG A 314 3.03 12.16 30.76
CA ARG A 314 3.11 13.57 30.37
C ARG A 314 2.14 13.84 29.22
N PRO A 315 1.27 14.86 29.31
CA PRO A 315 0.46 15.28 28.19
C PRO A 315 1.34 15.64 26.99
N GLN A 316 0.92 15.21 25.81
CA GLN A 316 1.54 15.56 24.54
C GLN A 316 0.72 16.64 23.85
N PHE A 317 1.32 17.29 22.86
CA PHE A 317 0.75 18.42 22.14
C PHE A 317 0.85 18.19 20.64
N SER A 318 -0.11 18.76 19.91
CA SER A 318 -0.14 18.81 18.45
C SER A 318 -0.53 20.23 18.02
N ALA A 319 -0.03 20.65 16.87
CA ALA A 319 -0.34 21.94 16.26
C ALA A 319 -1.14 21.72 14.97
N ALA A 320 -1.80 22.78 14.50
CA ALA A 320 -2.51 22.79 13.21
C ALA A 320 -1.96 23.92 12.32
N PRO A 321 -0.69 23.83 11.90
CA PRO A 321 0.00 24.94 11.27
C PRO A 321 -0.50 25.26 9.86
N MET A 322 -0.18 26.48 9.41
CA MET A 322 -0.19 26.90 8.02
C MET A 322 1.21 27.38 7.64
N THR A 323 1.72 26.90 6.50
CA THR A 323 3.06 27.22 5.98
C THR A 323 2.93 27.84 4.60
N LEU A 324 3.35 29.10 4.46
CA LEU A 324 3.45 29.77 3.17
C LEU A 324 4.84 29.55 2.59
N LEU A 325 4.92 29.15 1.32
CA LEU A 325 6.17 28.91 0.59
C LEU A 325 6.22 29.73 -0.69
N TYR A 326 7.42 30.00 -1.17
CA TYR A 326 7.71 30.77 -2.37
C TYR A 326 8.67 30.03 -3.27
N GLN A 327 8.22 29.79 -4.51
CA GLN A 327 9.05 29.22 -5.57
C GLN A 327 9.89 30.33 -6.19
N ARG A 328 11.21 30.31 -5.97
CA ARG A 328 12.10 31.28 -6.62
C ARG A 328 12.07 31.12 -8.15
N PRO A 329 12.15 32.22 -8.92
CA PRO A 329 12.18 32.17 -10.39
C PRO A 329 13.37 31.35 -10.94
N GLY A 330 13.26 30.92 -12.20
CA GLY A 330 14.38 30.31 -12.94
C GLY A 330 14.83 28.96 -12.38
N CYS A 331 13.89 28.11 -11.95
CA CYS A 331 14.17 26.83 -11.30
C CYS A 331 14.99 26.95 -10.00
N GLY A 332 14.91 28.11 -9.32
CA GLY A 332 15.47 28.27 -7.99
C GLY A 332 14.79 27.40 -6.93
N PRO A 333 15.28 27.38 -5.68
CA PRO A 333 14.69 26.57 -4.63
C PRO A 333 13.31 27.09 -4.21
N LEU A 334 12.44 26.17 -3.80
CA LEU A 334 11.26 26.47 -3.00
C LEU A 334 11.72 26.85 -1.58
N LEU A 335 11.20 27.94 -1.01
CA LEU A 335 11.58 28.41 0.32
C LEU A 335 10.34 28.71 1.19
N PRO A 336 10.35 28.39 2.49
CA PRO A 336 9.33 28.85 3.43
C PRO A 336 9.44 30.37 3.64
N LEU A 337 8.28 31.04 3.65
CA LEU A 337 8.15 32.48 3.92
C LEU A 337 7.63 32.75 5.33
N ALA A 338 6.62 31.99 5.76
CA ALA A 338 5.90 32.24 7.00
C ALA A 338 5.27 30.96 7.54
N ILE A 339 5.25 30.82 8.87
CA ILE A 339 4.61 29.72 9.58
C ILE A 339 3.72 30.28 10.70
N GLN A 340 2.45 29.94 10.72
CA GLN A 340 1.56 30.15 11.86
C GLN A 340 1.19 28.77 12.44
N LEU A 341 1.39 28.56 13.74
CA LEU A 341 1.22 27.23 14.37
C LEU A 341 -0.23 26.89 14.77
N SER A 342 -1.16 27.83 14.58
CA SER A 342 -2.59 27.67 14.89
C SER A 342 -3.45 28.10 13.70
N GLN A 343 -4.67 27.57 13.65
CA GLN A 343 -5.71 28.03 12.72
C GLN A 343 -6.38 29.33 13.16
N THR A 344 -6.20 29.76 14.42
CA THR A 344 -6.76 31.00 14.95
C THR A 344 -5.63 32.02 15.14
N PRO A 345 -5.59 33.12 14.36
CA PRO A 345 -4.56 34.13 14.50
C PRO A 345 -4.77 34.95 15.78
N GLY A 346 -3.69 35.50 16.32
CA GLY A 346 -3.75 36.34 17.52
C GLY A 346 -2.37 36.62 18.11
N PRO A 347 -2.28 37.44 19.15
CA PRO A 347 -1.00 37.74 19.81
C PRO A 347 -0.32 36.49 20.37
N ASP A 348 -1.10 35.49 20.80
CA ASP A 348 -0.60 34.20 21.31
C ASP A 348 -0.34 33.16 20.20
N SER A 349 -0.56 33.52 18.93
CA SER A 349 -0.19 32.68 17.78
C SER A 349 0.58 33.52 16.76
N PRO A 350 1.85 33.84 17.07
CA PRO A 350 2.66 34.66 16.18
C PRO A 350 2.90 33.96 14.84
N ILE A 351 3.04 34.77 13.79
CA ILE A 351 3.55 34.32 12.49
C ILE A 351 5.08 34.35 12.57
N PHE A 352 5.69 33.17 12.57
CA PHE A 352 7.13 32.97 12.54
C PHE A 352 7.67 33.17 11.12
N LEU A 353 8.85 33.77 11.02
CA LEU A 353 9.50 34.15 9.78
C LEU A 353 10.96 33.65 9.78
N PRO A 354 11.56 33.40 8.61
CA PRO A 354 12.99 33.08 8.50
C PRO A 354 13.92 34.15 9.08
N SER A 355 13.43 35.38 9.24
CA SER A 355 14.17 36.50 9.83
C SER A 355 14.12 36.55 11.36
N ASP A 356 13.34 35.68 12.01
CA ASP A 356 13.29 35.57 13.47
C ASP A 356 14.57 34.92 14.02
N ASP A 357 14.72 34.86 15.35
CA ASP A 357 15.85 34.16 15.96
C ASP A 357 15.91 32.70 15.48
N LYS A 358 17.15 32.18 15.39
CA LYS A 358 17.45 30.82 14.93
C LYS A 358 16.53 29.78 15.56
N TRP A 359 16.34 29.81 16.88
CA TRP A 359 15.58 28.76 17.57
C TRP A 359 14.08 28.94 17.47
N ASP A 360 13.57 30.17 17.35
CA ASP A 360 12.15 30.40 17.11
C ASP A 360 11.75 29.85 15.74
N TRP A 361 12.53 30.19 14.71
CA TRP A 361 12.28 29.72 13.34
C TRP A 361 12.42 28.20 13.24
N LEU A 362 13.48 27.64 13.82
CA LEU A 362 13.71 26.19 13.78
C LEU A 362 12.61 25.42 14.54
N LEU A 363 12.17 25.91 15.69
CA LEU A 363 11.06 25.31 16.43
C LEU A 363 9.75 25.38 15.65
N ALA A 364 9.45 26.50 14.99
CA ALA A 364 8.27 26.63 14.14
C ALA A 364 8.27 25.60 12.99
N LYS A 365 9.41 25.43 12.30
CA LYS A 365 9.57 24.38 11.28
C LYS A 365 9.40 22.98 11.85
N THR A 366 9.98 22.68 13.02
CA THR A 366 9.84 21.37 13.68
C THR A 366 8.38 21.06 14.06
N TRP A 367 7.58 22.05 14.46
CA TRP A 367 6.13 21.86 14.65
C TRP A 367 5.39 21.52 13.37
N VAL A 368 5.76 22.12 12.24
CA VAL A 368 5.22 21.73 10.92
C VAL A 368 5.60 20.29 10.59
N ARG A 369 6.84 19.88 10.87
CA ARG A 369 7.26 18.49 10.69
C ARG A 369 6.55 17.50 11.62
N ASN A 370 6.17 17.91 12.84
CA ASN A 370 5.30 17.10 13.71
C ASN A 370 3.88 16.93 13.13
N ALA A 371 3.31 18.00 12.59
CA ALA A 371 2.01 17.96 11.92
C ALA A 371 2.06 17.06 10.68
N GLU A 372 3.15 17.14 9.90
CA GLU A 372 3.44 16.23 8.79
C GLU A 372 3.45 14.77 9.21
N PHE A 373 4.20 14.41 10.26
CA PHE A 373 4.21 13.04 10.78
C PHE A 373 2.78 12.53 11.06
N SER A 374 1.99 13.37 11.73
CA SER A 374 0.63 13.00 12.14
C SER A 374 -0.30 12.79 10.96
N ILE A 375 -0.24 13.66 9.95
CA ILE A 375 -1.05 13.52 8.73
C ILE A 375 -0.56 12.36 7.87
N HIS A 376 0.75 12.25 7.68
CA HIS A 376 1.35 11.19 6.89
C HIS A 376 0.95 9.81 7.42
N GLU A 377 1.22 9.53 8.69
CA GLU A 377 1.01 8.19 9.24
C GLU A 377 -0.47 7.84 9.33
N ALA A 378 -1.33 8.77 9.78
CA ALA A 378 -2.75 8.48 9.98
C ALA A 378 -3.54 8.49 8.66
N LEU A 379 -3.28 9.44 7.77
CA LEU A 379 -4.11 9.68 6.59
C LEU A 379 -3.44 9.17 5.32
N THR A 380 -2.27 9.70 4.99
CA THR A 380 -1.61 9.40 3.71
C THR A 380 -1.15 7.93 3.64
N HIS A 381 -0.72 7.37 4.76
CA HIS A 381 -0.19 6.02 4.88
C HIS A 381 -1.28 5.04 5.36
N LEU A 382 -1.74 5.13 6.60
CA LEU A 382 -2.71 4.16 7.13
C LEU A 382 -4.04 4.19 6.35
N LEU A 383 -4.72 5.32 6.23
CA LEU A 383 -6.03 5.36 5.58
C LEU A 383 -5.95 5.17 4.06
N GLN A 384 -5.23 6.06 3.36
CA GLN A 384 -5.28 6.15 1.90
C GLN A 384 -4.60 4.99 1.18
N VAL A 385 -3.59 4.34 1.78
CA VAL A 385 -2.94 3.18 1.14
C VAL A 385 -3.19 1.88 1.86
N HIS A 386 -3.18 1.79 3.19
CA HIS A 386 -3.49 0.50 3.84
C HIS A 386 -4.98 0.18 3.85
N LEU A 387 -5.82 1.02 4.47
CA LEU A 387 -7.24 0.69 4.67
C LEU A 387 -8.02 0.68 3.35
N VAL A 388 -7.77 1.64 2.46
CA VAL A 388 -8.43 1.70 1.14
C VAL A 388 -8.05 0.51 0.26
N THR A 389 -6.79 0.04 0.28
CA THR A 389 -6.40 -1.14 -0.52
C THR A 389 -6.91 -2.45 0.06
N GLU A 390 -7.09 -2.53 1.38
CA GLU A 390 -7.80 -3.65 2.02
C GLU A 390 -9.25 -3.72 1.55
N VAL A 391 -9.92 -2.57 1.38
CA VAL A 391 -11.28 -2.52 0.84
C VAL A 391 -11.28 -3.09 -0.58
N PHE A 392 -10.38 -2.64 -1.45
CA PHE A 392 -10.27 -3.14 -2.82
C PHE A 392 -10.01 -4.64 -2.85
N THR A 393 -9.13 -5.12 -1.97
CA THR A 393 -8.78 -6.53 -1.85
C THR A 393 -10.00 -7.36 -1.45
N LEU A 394 -10.68 -6.97 -0.38
CA LEU A 394 -11.80 -7.74 0.16
C LEU A 394 -12.99 -7.78 -0.80
N ALA A 395 -13.31 -6.65 -1.45
CA ALA A 395 -14.32 -6.61 -2.51
C ALA A 395 -13.92 -7.49 -3.71
N THR A 396 -12.64 -7.46 -4.13
CA THR A 396 -12.14 -8.30 -5.24
C THR A 396 -12.32 -9.78 -4.95
N LEU A 397 -11.98 -10.21 -3.73
CA LEU A 397 -12.18 -11.60 -3.32
C LEU A 397 -13.67 -11.97 -3.28
N ARG A 398 -14.54 -11.09 -2.79
CA ARG A 398 -15.96 -11.38 -2.56
C ARG A 398 -16.87 -11.28 -3.79
N GLN A 399 -16.48 -10.49 -4.79
CA GLN A 399 -17.36 -10.13 -5.90
C GLN A 399 -16.85 -10.59 -7.27
N LEU A 400 -15.55 -10.88 -7.42
CA LEU A 400 -14.96 -11.28 -8.68
C LEU A 400 -14.47 -12.74 -8.61
N PRO A 401 -15.04 -13.68 -9.39
CA PRO A 401 -14.62 -15.08 -9.39
C PRO A 401 -13.26 -15.26 -10.06
N HIS A 402 -12.58 -16.38 -9.81
CA HIS A 402 -11.20 -16.62 -10.26
C HIS A 402 -11.01 -16.48 -11.79
N CYS A 403 -12.05 -16.80 -12.56
CA CYS A 403 -12.04 -16.70 -14.01
C CYS A 403 -12.29 -15.29 -14.56
N HIS A 404 -12.74 -14.34 -13.73
CA HIS A 404 -13.04 -12.98 -14.17
C HIS A 404 -11.76 -12.22 -14.56
N PRO A 405 -11.74 -11.47 -15.68
CA PRO A 405 -10.54 -10.74 -16.12
C PRO A 405 -10.04 -9.75 -15.07
N LEU A 406 -10.94 -9.00 -14.41
CA LEU A 406 -10.54 -8.10 -13.33
C LEU A 406 -9.98 -8.82 -12.10
N PHE A 407 -10.45 -10.03 -11.75
CA PHE A 407 -9.82 -10.79 -10.66
C PHE A 407 -8.38 -11.13 -11.03
N LYS A 408 -8.16 -11.65 -12.24
CA LYS A 408 -6.83 -12.03 -12.74
C LYS A 408 -5.88 -10.83 -12.81
N LEU A 409 -6.40 -9.66 -13.17
CA LEU A 409 -5.66 -8.40 -13.22
C LEU A 409 -5.32 -7.88 -11.81
N LEU A 410 -6.26 -7.93 -10.86
CA LEU A 410 -6.11 -7.28 -9.56
C LEU A 410 -5.46 -8.16 -8.49
N ILE A 411 -5.60 -9.49 -8.55
CA ILE A 411 -5.07 -10.42 -7.54
C ILE A 411 -3.55 -10.27 -7.25
N PRO A 412 -2.64 -9.98 -8.22
CA PRO A 412 -1.24 -9.71 -7.88
C PRO A 412 -1.07 -8.42 -7.07
N HIS A 413 -1.99 -7.46 -7.21
CA HIS A 413 -1.96 -6.15 -6.55
C HIS A 413 -2.65 -6.14 -5.17
N THR A 414 -3.17 -7.29 -4.72
CA THR A 414 -3.82 -7.45 -3.41
C THR A 414 -3.06 -8.41 -2.48
N ARG A 415 -1.95 -8.97 -2.97
CA ARG A 415 -1.16 -9.96 -2.24
C ARG A 415 -0.74 -9.40 -0.88
N TYR A 416 -0.98 -10.18 0.16
CA TYR A 416 -0.56 -9.89 1.55
C TYR A 416 -1.18 -8.65 2.22
N THR A 417 -1.97 -7.83 1.53
CA THR A 417 -2.62 -6.63 2.10
C THR A 417 -3.52 -6.95 3.30
N LEU A 418 -4.33 -8.01 3.23
CA LEU A 418 -5.16 -8.44 4.36
C LEU A 418 -4.32 -8.87 5.58
N HIS A 419 -3.17 -9.50 5.34
CA HIS A 419 -2.29 -9.94 6.41
C HIS A 419 -1.65 -8.76 7.14
N ILE A 420 -1.01 -7.85 6.40
CA ILE A 420 -0.30 -6.72 7.01
C ILE A 420 -1.26 -5.78 7.76
N ASN A 421 -2.47 -5.57 7.23
CA ASN A 421 -3.46 -4.75 7.93
C ASN A 421 -4.04 -5.42 9.18
N THR A 422 -4.22 -6.74 9.14
CA THR A 422 -4.59 -7.51 10.36
C THR A 422 -3.47 -7.43 11.39
N LEU A 423 -2.22 -7.53 10.97
CA LEU A 423 -1.05 -7.38 11.83
C LEU A 423 -0.95 -5.97 12.43
N ALA A 424 -1.23 -4.93 11.65
CA ALA A 424 -1.24 -3.55 12.12
C ALA A 424 -2.31 -3.35 13.21
N ARG A 425 -3.53 -3.87 13.00
CA ARG A 425 -4.60 -3.86 14.02
C ARG A 425 -4.20 -4.61 15.30
N GLU A 426 -3.40 -5.67 15.19
CA GLU A 426 -2.95 -6.47 16.33
C GLU A 426 -1.77 -5.83 17.09
N LEU A 427 -0.80 -5.26 16.37
CA LEU A 427 0.52 -4.90 16.92
C LEU A 427 0.92 -3.42 16.78
N LEU A 428 0.20 -2.61 16.01
CA LEU A 428 0.56 -1.22 15.73
C LEU A 428 -0.43 -0.23 16.35
N ILE A 429 -1.71 -0.38 16.00
CA ILE A 429 -2.82 0.55 16.35
C ILE A 429 -3.73 0.02 17.45
N ALA A 430 -3.35 -1.07 18.12
CA ALA A 430 -4.02 -1.56 19.33
C ALA A 430 -3.52 -0.84 20.60
N PRO A 431 -4.34 -0.78 21.68
CA PRO A 431 -3.93 -0.21 22.96
C PRO A 431 -2.60 -0.78 23.48
N GLY A 432 -1.74 0.08 24.01
CA GLY A 432 -0.41 -0.26 24.52
C GLY A 432 0.66 -0.57 23.47
N LYS A 433 0.32 -0.48 22.17
CA LYS A 433 1.27 -0.65 21.05
C LYS A 433 1.89 0.69 20.64
N VAL A 434 2.70 0.71 19.58
CA VAL A 434 3.57 1.86 19.25
C VAL A 434 2.81 3.16 19.05
N VAL A 435 1.64 3.15 18.39
CA VAL A 435 0.85 4.38 18.16
C VAL A 435 0.40 4.96 19.50
N ASP A 436 -0.18 4.12 20.36
CA ASP A 436 -0.62 4.52 21.70
C ASP A 436 0.53 4.89 22.63
N ARG A 437 1.67 4.21 22.53
CA ARG A 437 2.79 4.38 23.46
C ARG A 437 3.69 5.57 23.14
N SER A 438 3.79 5.93 21.86
CA SER A 438 4.93 6.71 21.37
C SER A 438 4.59 7.82 20.36
N THR A 439 3.32 8.01 19.99
CA THR A 439 2.88 9.12 19.12
C THR A 439 2.06 10.16 19.87
N GLY A 440 2.16 11.42 19.43
CA GLY A 440 1.54 12.56 20.10
C GLY A 440 0.01 12.60 19.99
N LEU A 441 -0.56 11.94 18.99
CA LEU A 441 -2.02 11.82 18.82
C LEU A 441 -2.58 10.54 19.48
N GLY A 442 -1.78 9.48 19.58
CA GLY A 442 -2.27 8.19 20.06
C GLY A 442 -3.37 7.62 19.17
N ILE A 443 -4.03 6.56 19.64
CA ILE A 443 -5.09 5.90 18.86
C ILE A 443 -6.31 6.81 18.70
N GLU A 444 -6.70 7.51 19.76
CA GLU A 444 -7.89 8.37 19.72
C GLU A 444 -7.72 9.53 18.74
N GLY A 445 -6.56 10.21 18.75
CA GLY A 445 -6.27 11.29 17.80
C GLY A 445 -6.14 10.79 16.37
N PHE A 446 -5.50 9.63 16.13
CA PHE A 446 -5.46 9.01 14.79
C PHE A 446 -6.87 8.70 14.28
N SER A 447 -7.71 8.12 15.14
CA SER A 447 -9.08 7.78 14.80
C SER A 447 -9.93 8.99 14.47
N GLU A 448 -9.87 10.03 15.31
CA GLU A 448 -10.60 11.27 15.06
C GLU A 448 -10.14 11.94 13.76
N LEU A 449 -8.84 11.91 13.48
CA LEU A 449 -8.27 12.44 12.25
C LEU A 449 -8.76 11.69 11.00
N ILE A 450 -8.78 10.35 11.06
CA ILE A 450 -9.35 9.49 10.00
C ILE A 450 -10.83 9.78 9.79
N GLN A 451 -11.62 9.90 10.87
CA GLN A 451 -13.06 10.20 10.79
C GLN A 451 -13.31 11.55 10.10
N ARG A 452 -12.59 12.60 10.52
CA ARG A 452 -12.66 13.94 9.90
C ARG A 452 -12.28 13.88 8.42
N TYR A 453 -11.23 13.14 8.07
CA TYR A 453 -10.80 13.04 6.68
C TYR A 453 -11.80 12.27 5.82
N MET A 454 -12.38 11.17 6.33
CA MET A 454 -13.41 10.40 5.64
C MET A 454 -14.67 11.23 5.31
N GLU A 455 -14.95 12.31 6.04
CA GLU A 455 -16.09 13.21 5.76
C GLU A 455 -15.85 14.11 4.53
N GLN A 456 -14.58 14.35 4.19
CA GLN A 456 -14.16 15.25 3.11
C GLN A 456 -13.28 14.57 2.05
N LEU A 457 -13.04 13.26 2.16
CA LEU A 457 -12.31 12.46 1.19
C LEU A 457 -13.01 12.57 -0.16
N ASN A 458 -12.24 12.73 -1.24
CA ASN A 458 -12.79 12.83 -2.59
C ASN A 458 -12.05 11.90 -3.53
N TYR A 459 -12.76 11.21 -4.43
CA TYR A 459 -12.19 10.27 -5.39
C TYR A 459 -11.04 10.86 -6.22
N SER A 460 -11.11 12.15 -6.55
CA SER A 460 -10.08 12.85 -7.31
C SER A 460 -8.72 12.86 -6.62
N VAL A 461 -8.65 12.76 -5.28
CA VAL A 461 -7.37 12.71 -4.56
C VAL A 461 -6.66 11.37 -4.68
N LEU A 462 -7.39 10.33 -5.10
CA LEU A 462 -6.85 8.99 -5.37
C LEU A 462 -6.37 8.86 -6.82
N CYS A 463 -6.78 9.78 -7.70
CA CYS A 463 -6.35 9.81 -9.09
C CYS A 463 -5.25 10.86 -9.26
N LEU A 464 -4.01 10.41 -9.49
CA LEU A 464 -2.83 11.28 -9.41
C LEU A 464 -2.91 12.51 -10.35
N PRO A 465 -3.30 12.38 -11.63
CA PRO A 465 -3.41 13.55 -12.52
C PRO A 465 -4.39 14.59 -11.99
N GLU A 466 -5.55 14.15 -11.51
CA GLU A 466 -6.59 15.01 -10.95
C GLU A 466 -6.13 15.68 -9.66
N ASP A 467 -5.46 14.96 -8.76
CA ASP A 467 -4.90 15.51 -7.52
C ASP A 467 -3.85 16.60 -7.81
N ILE A 468 -2.88 16.31 -8.69
CA ILE A 468 -1.83 17.26 -9.08
C ILE A 468 -2.41 18.53 -9.68
N ARG A 469 -3.42 18.40 -10.55
CA ARG A 469 -4.15 19.53 -11.13
C ARG A 469 -4.95 20.30 -10.10
N ALA A 470 -5.70 19.61 -9.25
CA ALA A 470 -6.54 20.23 -8.22
C ALA A 470 -5.71 21.06 -7.23
N ARG A 471 -4.51 20.58 -6.89
CA ARG A 471 -3.55 21.33 -6.06
C ARG A 471 -2.83 22.44 -6.83
N GLY A 472 -2.91 22.46 -8.17
CA GLY A 472 -2.30 23.48 -9.02
C GLY A 472 -0.77 23.41 -9.03
N VAL A 473 -0.23 22.19 -8.93
CA VAL A 473 1.22 21.90 -8.82
C VAL A 473 1.76 21.17 -10.06
N GLU A 474 1.06 21.27 -11.19
CA GLU A 474 1.47 20.70 -12.49
C GLU A 474 2.82 21.26 -12.96
N ASP A 475 3.12 22.54 -12.67
CA ASP A 475 4.25 23.26 -13.28
C ASP A 475 5.40 23.57 -12.30
N ILE A 476 5.29 23.21 -11.01
CA ILE A 476 6.35 23.52 -10.04
C ILE A 476 7.63 22.70 -10.36
N PRO A 477 8.82 23.33 -10.47
CA PRO A 477 10.04 22.61 -10.79
C PRO A 477 10.50 21.72 -9.62
N GLY A 478 11.27 20.66 -9.95
CA GLY A 478 11.88 19.79 -8.94
C GLY A 478 10.88 18.97 -8.13
N TYR A 479 9.73 18.61 -8.70
CA TYR A 479 8.69 17.81 -8.03
C TYR A 479 8.69 16.37 -8.55
N TYR A 480 9.70 15.62 -8.12
CA TYR A 480 10.01 14.28 -8.63
C TYR A 480 8.92 13.24 -8.29
N TYR A 481 8.23 13.38 -7.17
CA TYR A 481 7.03 12.56 -6.89
C TYR A 481 5.97 12.69 -8.00
N ARG A 482 5.70 13.92 -8.45
CA ARG A 482 4.78 14.16 -9.58
C ARG A 482 5.36 13.59 -10.85
N ASP A 483 6.60 13.93 -11.19
CA ASP A 483 7.19 13.59 -12.49
C ASP A 483 7.26 12.07 -12.70
N ASP A 484 7.72 11.34 -11.68
CA ASP A 484 7.82 9.88 -11.73
C ASP A 484 6.43 9.25 -11.61
N GLY A 485 5.60 9.75 -10.69
CA GLY A 485 4.25 9.25 -10.46
C GLY A 485 3.36 9.37 -11.68
N MET A 486 3.43 10.48 -12.42
CA MET A 486 2.65 10.69 -13.65
C MET A 486 3.07 9.74 -14.77
N GLN A 487 4.36 9.43 -14.88
CA GLN A 487 4.84 8.45 -15.85
C GLN A 487 4.35 7.04 -15.52
N ILE A 488 4.36 6.66 -14.24
CA ILE A 488 3.87 5.36 -13.78
C ILE A 488 2.35 5.28 -13.93
N TRP A 489 1.62 6.34 -13.57
CA TRP A 489 0.17 6.42 -13.78
C TRP A 489 -0.17 6.19 -15.24
N GLY A 490 0.47 6.90 -16.17
CA GLY A 490 0.22 6.70 -17.60
C GLY A 490 0.60 5.31 -18.10
N ALA A 491 1.63 4.67 -17.53
CA ALA A 491 1.99 3.29 -17.85
C ALA A 491 0.94 2.29 -17.37
N VAL A 492 0.44 2.45 -16.14
CA VAL A 492 -0.64 1.62 -15.58
C VAL A 492 -1.93 1.85 -16.34
N GLU A 493 -2.29 3.09 -16.65
CA GLU A 493 -3.49 3.45 -17.40
C GLU A 493 -3.49 2.83 -18.79
N CYS A 494 -2.36 2.91 -19.51
CA CYS A 494 -2.20 2.27 -20.81
C CYS A 494 -2.37 0.75 -20.71
N PHE A 495 -1.71 0.12 -19.73
CA PHE A 495 -1.83 -1.32 -19.48
C PHE A 495 -3.28 -1.72 -19.19
N VAL A 496 -3.95 -1.01 -18.28
CA VAL A 496 -5.35 -1.24 -17.93
C VAL A 496 -6.25 -1.03 -19.14
N SER A 497 -6.04 0.03 -19.92
CA SER A 497 -6.81 0.30 -21.13
C SER A 497 -6.71 -0.85 -22.14
N GLU A 498 -5.52 -1.41 -22.37
CA GLU A 498 -5.36 -2.57 -23.23
C GLU A 498 -6.10 -3.79 -22.66
N MET A 499 -5.96 -4.07 -21.35
CA MET A 499 -6.63 -5.18 -20.69
C MET A 499 -8.16 -5.07 -20.75
N ILE A 500 -8.71 -3.88 -20.47
CA ILE A 500 -10.16 -3.63 -20.59
C ILE A 500 -10.60 -3.73 -22.05
N GLY A 501 -9.81 -3.22 -23.00
CA GLY A 501 -10.10 -3.30 -24.43
C GLY A 501 -10.16 -4.72 -25.00
N ILE A 502 -9.45 -5.68 -24.39
CA ILE A 502 -9.51 -7.11 -24.75
C ILE A 502 -10.86 -7.73 -24.38
N TYR A 503 -11.42 -7.39 -23.20
CA TYR A 503 -12.58 -8.09 -22.63
C TYR A 503 -13.90 -7.32 -22.72
N TYR A 504 -13.86 -5.98 -22.71
CA TYR A 504 -15.04 -5.12 -22.79
C TYR A 504 -15.07 -4.37 -24.13
N LEU A 505 -15.93 -4.85 -25.03
CA LEU A 505 -16.04 -4.31 -26.40
C LEU A 505 -16.84 -3.01 -26.47
N SER A 506 -17.59 -2.66 -25.41
CA SER A 506 -18.53 -1.54 -25.39
C SER A 506 -18.80 -1.04 -23.96
N ASP A 507 -19.42 0.13 -23.84
CA ASP A 507 -19.88 0.65 -22.55
C ASP A 507 -21.07 -0.17 -22.02
N GLU A 508 -21.91 -0.70 -22.93
CA GLU A 508 -22.97 -1.66 -22.63
C GLU A 508 -22.40 -2.88 -21.88
N SER A 509 -21.31 -3.46 -22.38
CA SER A 509 -20.68 -4.60 -21.69
C SER A 509 -20.17 -4.26 -20.29
N VAL A 510 -19.79 -3.01 -20.00
CA VAL A 510 -19.41 -2.61 -18.63
C VAL A 510 -20.65 -2.54 -17.73
N ARG A 511 -21.75 -1.96 -18.25
CA ARG A 511 -23.01 -1.81 -17.52
C ARG A 511 -23.66 -3.15 -17.19
N ASP A 512 -23.59 -4.10 -18.12
CA ASP A 512 -24.26 -5.40 -18.02
C ASP A 512 -23.49 -6.39 -17.11
N ASP A 513 -22.27 -6.02 -16.67
CA ASP A 513 -21.46 -6.81 -15.76
C ASP A 513 -21.88 -6.68 -14.31
N SER A 514 -22.82 -7.54 -13.91
CA SER A 514 -23.31 -7.59 -12.53
C SER A 514 -22.23 -7.88 -11.48
N GLU A 515 -21.17 -8.62 -11.83
CA GLU A 515 -20.08 -8.93 -10.91
C GLU A 515 -19.20 -7.69 -10.69
N LEU A 516 -18.86 -6.99 -11.76
CA LEU A 516 -18.22 -5.68 -11.71
C LEU A 516 -19.06 -4.65 -10.95
N GLN A 517 -20.35 -4.51 -11.25
CA GLN A 517 -21.21 -3.54 -10.57
C GLN A 517 -21.31 -3.85 -9.07
N ALA A 518 -21.41 -5.13 -8.68
CA ALA A 518 -21.39 -5.53 -7.28
C ALA A 518 -20.05 -5.23 -6.60
N TRP A 519 -18.92 -5.40 -7.30
CA TRP A 519 -17.59 -5.05 -6.82
C TRP A 519 -17.45 -3.55 -6.54
N VAL A 520 -17.85 -2.69 -7.49
CA VAL A 520 -17.84 -1.23 -7.32
C VAL A 520 -18.75 -0.80 -6.18
N TRP A 521 -19.98 -1.34 -6.15
CA TRP A 521 -20.95 -1.03 -5.10
C TRP A 521 -20.42 -1.40 -3.72
N GLU A 522 -19.82 -2.58 -3.56
CA GLU A 522 -19.29 -3.01 -2.26
C GLU A 522 -18.13 -2.13 -1.80
N ILE A 523 -17.24 -1.69 -2.69
CA ILE A 523 -16.18 -0.72 -2.36
C ILE A 523 -16.80 0.61 -1.89
N PHE A 524 -17.79 1.12 -2.62
CA PHE A 524 -18.49 2.36 -2.26
C PHE A 524 -19.20 2.25 -0.90
N SER A 525 -19.94 1.16 -0.66
CA SER A 525 -20.73 0.99 0.56
C SER A 525 -19.89 0.67 1.78
N GLU A 526 -18.88 -0.20 1.65
CA GLU A 526 -18.09 -0.70 2.79
C GLU A 526 -16.82 0.12 3.03
N GLY A 527 -16.16 0.59 1.97
CA GLY A 527 -14.94 1.40 2.08
C GLY A 527 -15.22 2.88 2.27
N PHE A 528 -16.12 3.43 1.45
CA PHE A 528 -16.46 4.85 1.46
C PHE A 528 -17.76 5.16 2.20
N LEU A 529 -18.30 4.15 2.90
CA LEU A 529 -19.45 4.26 3.80
C LEU A 529 -20.72 4.76 3.10
N GLY A 530 -20.84 4.53 1.79
CA GLY A 530 -21.97 4.99 0.98
C GLY A 530 -22.08 6.51 0.86
N ARG A 531 -20.99 7.24 1.10
CA ARG A 531 -20.99 8.70 1.10
C ARG A 531 -20.90 9.24 -0.32
N GLU A 532 -22.01 9.78 -0.84
CA GLU A 532 -22.02 10.42 -2.17
C GLU A 532 -21.06 11.61 -2.27
N SER A 533 -20.83 12.33 -1.16
CA SER A 533 -19.86 13.44 -1.11
C SER A 533 -18.42 13.00 -1.40
N SER A 534 -18.12 11.70 -1.31
CA SER A 534 -16.82 11.16 -1.69
C SER A 534 -16.55 11.24 -3.19
N GLY A 535 -17.58 11.35 -4.03
CA GLY A 535 -17.45 11.30 -5.49
C GLY A 535 -16.93 9.97 -6.04
N VAL A 536 -16.74 8.95 -5.19
CA VAL A 536 -16.38 7.59 -5.63
C VAL A 536 -17.58 6.99 -6.35
N PRO A 537 -17.40 6.43 -7.56
CA PRO A 537 -18.49 5.79 -8.28
C PRO A 537 -19.15 4.67 -7.46
N SER A 538 -20.47 4.67 -7.41
CA SER A 538 -21.27 3.55 -6.86
C SER A 538 -21.62 2.50 -7.93
N SER A 539 -21.40 2.84 -9.21
CA SER A 539 -21.54 1.99 -10.39
C SER A 539 -20.66 2.55 -11.52
N LEU A 540 -20.34 1.74 -12.52
CA LEU A 540 -19.53 2.16 -13.67
C LEU A 540 -20.32 1.97 -14.96
N GLY A 541 -20.46 3.05 -15.74
CA GLY A 541 -21.28 3.07 -16.95
C GLY A 541 -20.50 2.98 -18.26
N THR A 542 -19.19 3.22 -18.25
CA THR A 542 -18.36 3.33 -19.45
C THR A 542 -17.01 2.65 -19.27
N ARG A 543 -16.37 2.28 -20.38
CA ARG A 543 -15.00 1.73 -20.36
C ARG A 543 -14.00 2.74 -19.85
N GLU A 544 -14.15 4.02 -20.19
CA GLU A 544 -13.28 5.10 -19.71
C GLU A 544 -13.30 5.18 -18.18
N ALA A 545 -14.49 5.16 -17.56
CA ALA A 545 -14.63 5.18 -16.11
C ALA A 545 -14.04 3.91 -15.48
N LEU A 546 -14.21 2.74 -16.10
CA LEU A 546 -13.59 1.48 -15.64
C LEU A 546 -12.07 1.52 -15.70
N ILE A 547 -11.50 2.07 -16.77
CA ILE A 547 -10.05 2.22 -16.95
C ILE A 547 -9.49 3.13 -15.86
N GLN A 548 -10.08 4.30 -15.63
CA GLN A 548 -9.65 5.21 -14.57
C GLN A 548 -9.75 4.55 -13.18
N TYR A 549 -10.86 3.85 -12.91
CA TYR A 549 -11.11 3.20 -11.62
C TYR A 549 -10.11 2.09 -11.33
N VAL A 550 -9.84 1.20 -12.30
CA VAL A 550 -8.86 0.11 -12.13
C VAL A 550 -7.43 0.66 -12.09
N THR A 551 -7.13 1.72 -12.84
CA THR A 551 -5.83 2.42 -12.76
C THR A 551 -5.59 2.98 -11.36
N MET A 552 -6.61 3.65 -10.79
CA MET A 552 -6.57 4.16 -9.42
C MET A 552 -6.30 3.03 -8.42
N VAL A 553 -6.99 1.90 -8.53
CA VAL A 553 -6.79 0.74 -7.63
C VAL A 553 -5.35 0.23 -7.72
N ILE A 554 -4.87 -0.08 -8.93
CA ILE A 554 -3.51 -0.63 -9.13
C ILE A 554 -2.45 0.37 -8.65
N PHE A 555 -2.58 1.64 -9.02
CA PHE A 555 -1.64 2.68 -8.63
C PHE A 555 -1.61 2.89 -7.11
N THR A 556 -2.77 2.85 -6.45
CA THR A 556 -2.88 2.99 -4.99
C THR A 556 -2.22 1.81 -4.28
N CYS A 557 -2.47 0.58 -4.75
CA CYS A 557 -1.88 -0.64 -4.20
C CYS A 557 -0.36 -0.74 -4.38
N SER A 558 0.22 -0.03 -5.34
CA SER A 558 1.62 -0.15 -5.72
C SER A 558 2.40 1.16 -5.53
N ALA A 559 2.42 2.01 -6.56
CA ALA A 559 3.23 3.22 -6.65
C ALA A 559 2.93 4.21 -5.53
N LYS A 560 1.66 4.48 -5.22
CA LYS A 560 1.28 5.41 -4.15
C LYS A 560 1.81 4.95 -2.80
N HIS A 561 1.65 3.67 -2.50
CA HIS A 561 2.16 3.05 -1.28
C HIS A 561 3.69 3.11 -1.21
N SER A 562 4.40 2.75 -2.28
CA SER A 562 5.86 2.86 -2.36
C SER A 562 6.34 4.29 -2.08
N ALA A 563 5.71 5.29 -2.72
CA ALA A 563 6.11 6.68 -2.60
C ALA A 563 6.02 7.24 -1.18
N VAL A 564 5.09 6.74 -0.36
CA VAL A 564 4.83 7.24 1.00
C VAL A 564 5.28 6.26 2.10
N GLY A 565 5.64 5.03 1.75
CA GLY A 565 6.07 4.00 2.69
C GLY A 565 7.60 3.81 2.72
N THR A 566 8.26 3.77 1.55
CA THR A 566 9.69 3.41 1.46
C THR A 566 10.62 4.43 2.11
N GLY A 567 10.26 5.71 2.07
CA GLY A 567 11.06 6.80 2.63
C GLY A 567 10.89 7.03 4.14
N GLN A 568 10.03 6.28 4.83
CA GLN A 568 9.70 6.52 6.25
C GLN A 568 10.98 6.62 7.11
N PHE A 569 11.82 5.59 7.09
CA PHE A 569 13.06 5.57 7.87
C PHE A 569 14.05 6.65 7.44
N ASP A 570 14.16 6.93 6.13
CA ASP A 570 15.11 7.91 5.61
C ASP A 570 14.86 9.30 6.21
N PHE A 571 13.60 9.74 6.27
CA PHE A 571 13.22 11.06 6.79
C PHE A 571 12.96 11.09 8.30
N SER A 572 12.66 9.94 8.93
CA SER A 572 12.31 9.87 10.35
C SER A 572 13.46 9.50 11.28
N ALA A 573 14.51 8.84 10.78
CA ALA A 573 15.62 8.37 11.62
C ALA A 573 16.29 9.54 12.36
N TRP A 574 16.43 10.68 11.70
CA TRP A 574 16.78 11.94 12.35
C TRP A 574 15.52 12.59 12.94
N MET A 575 15.20 12.24 14.19
CA MET A 575 13.96 12.64 14.86
C MET A 575 13.62 14.15 14.80
N PRO A 576 14.57 15.11 14.93
CA PRO A 576 14.24 16.53 14.80
C PRO A 576 13.64 16.94 13.44
N ASN A 577 13.86 16.15 12.38
CA ASN A 577 13.25 16.35 11.07
C ASN A 577 11.80 15.84 10.96
N LEU A 578 11.39 14.92 11.82
CA LEU A 578 10.04 14.34 11.80
C LEU A 578 9.64 13.80 13.20
N PRO A 579 9.43 14.68 14.19
CA PRO A 579 9.17 14.25 15.56
C PRO A 579 7.74 13.64 15.68
N PRO A 580 7.60 12.44 16.25
CA PRO A 580 6.29 11.78 16.40
C PRO A 580 5.38 12.39 17.47
N THR A 581 5.93 13.25 18.33
CA THR A 581 5.20 13.91 19.42
C THR A 581 5.93 15.18 19.87
N MET A 582 5.23 16.06 20.58
CA MET A 582 5.80 17.25 21.21
C MET A 582 5.36 17.32 22.69
N GLN A 583 6.30 17.55 23.60
CA GLN A 583 6.10 17.51 25.06
C GLN A 583 5.73 18.86 25.69
N LEU A 584 5.89 19.96 24.95
CA LEU A 584 5.50 21.31 25.36
C LEU A 584 4.52 21.88 24.32
N PRO A 585 3.64 22.83 24.70
CA PRO A 585 2.74 23.47 23.73
C PRO A 585 3.54 24.34 22.74
N PRO A 586 2.93 24.69 21.58
CA PRO A 586 3.51 25.64 20.65
C PRO A 586 3.86 26.98 21.32
N PRO A 587 4.96 27.64 20.91
CA PRO A 587 5.34 28.94 21.45
C PRO A 587 4.26 30.01 21.18
N THR A 588 3.89 30.76 22.21
CA THR A 588 2.90 31.85 22.12
C THR A 588 3.51 33.23 21.86
N SER A 589 4.84 33.34 21.87
CA SER A 589 5.56 34.57 21.55
C SER A 589 6.95 34.26 21.01
N LYS A 590 7.53 35.23 20.30
CA LYS A 590 8.90 35.18 19.77
C LYS A 590 9.92 35.51 20.87
N GLY A 591 11.17 35.09 20.67
CA GLY A 591 12.31 35.31 21.57
C GLY A 591 12.35 34.38 22.78
N GLN A 592 11.53 33.31 22.78
CA GLN A 592 11.45 32.37 23.91
C GLN A 592 12.09 31.02 23.63
N ALA A 593 12.37 30.69 22.38
CA ALA A 593 13.01 29.43 22.04
C ALA A 593 14.51 29.48 22.40
N SER A 594 15.03 28.34 22.87
CA SER A 594 16.45 28.12 23.17
C SER A 594 16.81 26.68 22.81
N PRO A 595 18.10 26.32 22.70
CA PRO A 595 18.51 24.93 22.49
C PRO A 595 17.93 23.98 23.54
N GLU A 596 17.90 24.39 24.81
CA GLU A 596 17.38 23.60 25.92
C GLU A 596 15.86 23.43 25.82
N ARG A 597 15.14 24.51 25.51
CA ARG A 597 13.68 24.45 25.31
C ARG A 597 13.31 23.61 24.09
N PHE A 598 14.10 23.68 23.03
CA PHE A 598 13.92 22.86 21.83
C PHE A 598 13.99 21.37 22.20
N ILE A 599 15.07 20.93 22.87
CA ILE A 599 15.22 19.54 23.33
C ILE A 599 14.11 19.14 24.32
N ALA A 600 13.70 20.06 25.21
CA ALA A 600 12.61 19.81 26.15
C ALA A 600 11.24 19.66 25.47
N THR A 601 11.07 20.24 24.28
CA THR A 601 9.85 20.10 23.48
C THR A 601 9.82 18.79 22.69
N LEU A 602 10.99 18.29 22.26
CA LEU A 602 11.09 17.06 21.49
C LEU A 602 10.65 15.80 22.27
N PRO A 603 10.34 14.68 21.59
CA PRO A 603 9.97 13.41 22.21
C PRO A 603 10.98 12.89 23.24
N PRO A 604 10.51 12.11 24.24
CA PRO A 604 11.41 11.36 25.11
C PRO A 604 12.13 10.24 24.33
N VAL A 605 13.21 9.73 24.90
CA VAL A 605 14.12 8.81 24.22
C VAL A 605 13.45 7.49 23.87
N ASN A 606 12.67 6.94 24.79
CA ASN A 606 11.94 5.70 24.54
C ASN A 606 10.92 5.82 23.41
N ALA A 607 10.12 6.89 23.37
CA ALA A 607 9.16 7.13 22.30
C ALA A 607 9.87 7.33 20.94
N THR A 608 10.97 8.07 20.93
CA THR A 608 11.81 8.25 19.74
C THR A 608 12.29 6.90 19.19
N CYS A 609 12.87 6.07 20.04
CA CYS A 609 13.44 4.78 19.64
C CYS A 609 12.35 3.78 19.20
N ASP A 610 11.20 3.78 19.88
CA ASP A 610 10.09 2.88 19.58
C ASP A 610 9.49 3.16 18.20
N VAL A 611 9.26 4.44 17.86
CA VAL A 611 8.78 4.84 16.53
C VAL A 611 9.82 4.52 15.45
N ILE A 612 11.10 4.84 15.68
CA ILE A 612 12.15 4.56 14.68
C ILE A 612 12.28 3.05 14.41
N VAL A 613 12.14 2.19 15.43
CA VAL A 613 12.13 0.72 15.23
C VAL A 613 10.95 0.29 14.36
N ALA A 614 9.76 0.84 14.63
CA ALA A 614 8.58 0.54 13.81
C ALA A 614 8.81 0.98 12.36
N LEU A 615 9.24 2.21 12.14
CA LEU A 615 9.48 2.74 10.79
C LEU A 615 10.59 2.00 10.07
N TRP A 616 11.66 1.58 10.75
CA TRP A 616 12.69 0.71 10.15
C TRP A 616 12.12 -0.63 9.66
N ALA A 617 11.25 -1.25 10.45
CA ALA A 617 10.60 -2.50 10.07
C ALA A 617 9.64 -2.31 8.88
N LEU A 618 8.99 -1.14 8.80
CA LEU A 618 7.96 -0.78 7.82
C LEU A 618 8.48 -0.01 6.60
N SER A 619 9.78 0.28 6.47
CA SER A 619 10.29 1.06 5.32
C SER A 619 10.82 0.22 4.17
N LYS A 620 10.93 -1.10 4.37
CA LYS A 620 11.60 -1.98 3.43
C LYS A 620 10.82 -3.26 3.29
N GLU A 621 10.56 -3.64 2.04
CA GLU A 621 9.90 -4.91 1.77
C GLU A 621 10.74 -6.08 2.34
N PRO A 622 10.17 -6.91 3.22
CA PRO A 622 10.81 -8.11 3.74
C PRO A 622 10.62 -9.28 2.76
N GLY A 623 11.62 -10.15 2.67
CA GLY A 623 11.50 -11.46 2.02
C GLY A 623 11.36 -11.40 0.49
N ASP A 624 10.39 -12.14 -0.03
CA ASP A 624 10.11 -12.45 -1.43
C ASP A 624 9.40 -11.29 -2.16
N ARG A 625 10.18 -10.27 -2.50
CA ARG A 625 9.77 -9.08 -3.26
C ARG A 625 9.16 -9.41 -4.62
N ARG A 626 8.16 -8.62 -5.04
CA ARG A 626 7.46 -8.73 -6.33
C ARG A 626 7.22 -7.34 -6.91
N SER A 627 8.21 -6.86 -7.65
CA SER A 627 8.19 -5.54 -8.29
C SER A 627 7.00 -5.38 -9.26
N LEU A 628 6.55 -4.14 -9.41
CA LEU A 628 5.43 -3.74 -10.26
C LEU A 628 5.57 -4.31 -11.67
N GLY A 629 4.51 -4.93 -12.19
CA GLY A 629 4.49 -5.54 -13.52
C GLY A 629 5.11 -6.94 -13.60
N THR A 630 5.69 -7.45 -12.50
CA THR A 630 6.24 -8.81 -12.45
C THR A 630 5.20 -9.80 -11.90
N TYR A 631 4.65 -10.62 -12.78
CA TYR A 631 3.54 -11.53 -12.47
C TYR A 631 3.93 -13.00 -12.67
N PRO A 632 4.64 -13.64 -11.71
CA PRO A 632 5.06 -15.04 -11.85
C PRO A 632 3.89 -16.05 -11.66
N ASP A 633 2.75 -15.56 -11.18
CA ASP A 633 1.49 -16.31 -11.11
C ASP A 633 0.68 -15.99 -12.37
N GLU A 634 0.80 -16.85 -13.38
CA GLU A 634 0.20 -16.74 -14.72
C GLU A 634 -1.32 -17.00 -14.69
N HIS A 635 -2.07 -16.08 -14.07
CA HIS A 635 -3.53 -16.13 -14.09
C HIS A 635 -4.11 -15.89 -15.49
N PHE A 636 -3.45 -15.05 -16.30
CA PHE A 636 -3.72 -14.92 -17.73
C PHE A 636 -2.90 -15.94 -18.51
N THR A 637 -3.59 -16.70 -19.37
CA THR A 637 -2.98 -17.72 -20.24
C THR A 637 -3.13 -17.40 -21.73
N GLU A 638 -3.92 -16.37 -22.03
CA GLU A 638 -4.22 -15.89 -23.38
C GLU A 638 -3.07 -15.02 -23.91
N ALA A 639 -2.81 -15.08 -25.22
CA ALA A 639 -1.68 -14.36 -25.82
C ALA A 639 -1.81 -12.83 -25.70
N ALA A 640 -3.02 -12.27 -25.91
CA ALA A 640 -3.22 -10.81 -25.91
C ALA A 640 -2.91 -10.17 -24.54
N PRO A 641 -3.45 -10.65 -23.40
CA PRO A 641 -3.04 -10.19 -22.07
C PRO A 641 -1.53 -10.31 -21.81
N CYS A 642 -0.92 -11.43 -22.23
CA CYS A 642 0.51 -11.64 -22.06
C CYS A 642 1.35 -10.62 -22.84
N TRP A 643 0.92 -10.20 -24.02
CA TRP A 643 1.57 -9.13 -24.78
C TRP A 643 1.42 -7.78 -24.10
N SER A 644 0.24 -7.46 -23.55
CA SER A 644 0.02 -6.23 -22.78
C SER A 644 0.88 -6.18 -21.51
N ILE A 645 1.02 -7.31 -20.81
CA ILE A 645 1.94 -7.43 -19.65
C ILE A 645 3.38 -7.16 -20.09
N ALA A 646 3.84 -7.73 -21.20
CA ALA A 646 5.20 -7.52 -21.71
C ALA A 646 5.45 -6.06 -22.12
N ALA A 647 4.46 -5.41 -22.76
CA ALA A 647 4.51 -4.00 -23.11
C ALA A 647 4.60 -3.11 -21.85
N PHE A 648 3.80 -3.41 -20.82
CA PHE A 648 3.83 -2.74 -19.53
C PHE A 648 5.20 -2.87 -18.85
N GLN A 649 5.75 -4.09 -18.79
CA GLN A 649 7.09 -4.35 -18.25
C GLN A 649 8.17 -3.55 -18.98
N SER A 650 8.12 -3.53 -20.31
CA SER A 650 9.06 -2.74 -21.13
C SER A 650 8.94 -1.24 -20.86
N ARG A 651 7.72 -0.73 -20.67
CA ARG A 651 7.48 0.68 -20.34
C ARG A 651 8.03 1.03 -18.95
N LEU A 652 7.79 0.19 -17.94
CA LEU A 652 8.35 0.37 -16.60
C LEU A 652 9.88 0.35 -16.61
N ALA A 653 10.50 -0.55 -17.40
CA ALA A 653 11.95 -0.58 -17.55
C ALA A 653 12.50 0.70 -18.19
N GLN A 654 11.77 1.33 -19.12
CA GLN A 654 12.15 2.64 -19.67
C GLN A 654 12.07 3.73 -18.60
N ILE A 655 10.95 3.80 -17.86
CA ILE A 655 10.77 4.79 -16.77
C ILE A 655 11.89 4.66 -15.75
N SER A 656 12.27 3.43 -15.37
CA SER A 656 13.39 3.18 -14.45
C SER A 656 14.72 3.75 -14.97
N ARG A 657 15.03 3.57 -16.27
CA ARG A 657 16.23 4.16 -16.88
C ARG A 657 16.20 5.69 -16.83
N ASP A 658 15.05 6.29 -17.14
CA ASP A 658 14.88 7.75 -17.14
C ASP A 658 15.05 8.32 -15.70
N ILE A 659 14.51 7.63 -14.69
CA ILE A 659 14.68 7.97 -13.27
C ILE A 659 16.15 7.83 -12.85
N GLN A 660 16.82 6.76 -13.26
CA GLN A 660 18.24 6.53 -12.95
C GLN A 660 19.14 7.59 -13.58
N GLU A 661 18.87 8.00 -14.82
CA GLU A 661 19.58 9.09 -15.50
C GLU A 661 19.36 10.41 -14.75
N ARG A 662 18.10 10.77 -14.47
CA ARG A 662 17.74 11.98 -13.69
C ARG A 662 18.44 12.02 -12.33
N ASN A 663 18.48 10.89 -11.62
CA ASN A 663 19.02 10.81 -10.26
C ASN A 663 20.55 10.91 -10.19
N GLN A 664 21.29 10.72 -11.28
CA GLN A 664 22.76 10.86 -11.29
C GLN A 664 23.21 12.30 -11.01
N ASP A 665 22.39 13.28 -11.41
CA ASP A 665 22.68 14.70 -11.26
C ASP A 665 22.10 15.32 -9.98
N LEU A 666 21.47 14.51 -9.12
CA LEU A 666 20.86 14.97 -7.86
C LEU A 666 21.73 14.67 -6.66
N GLU A 667 21.92 15.67 -5.80
CA GLU A 667 22.60 15.51 -4.51
C GLU A 667 21.82 14.55 -3.59
N LEU A 668 20.49 14.68 -3.57
CA LEU A 668 19.58 13.74 -2.93
C LEU A 668 18.67 13.12 -4.01
N PRO A 669 18.94 11.88 -4.46
CA PRO A 669 18.14 11.24 -5.49
C PRO A 669 16.74 10.88 -4.96
N TYR A 670 15.73 10.97 -5.82
CA TYR A 670 14.37 10.49 -5.52
C TYR A 670 14.17 9.11 -6.13
N THR A 671 14.14 8.07 -5.28
CA THR A 671 14.15 6.66 -5.71
C THR A 671 12.86 5.91 -5.34
N TYR A 672 11.93 6.52 -4.61
CA TYR A 672 10.77 5.83 -4.03
C TYR A 672 9.73 5.38 -5.06
N LEU A 673 9.83 5.90 -6.29
CA LEU A 673 9.02 5.51 -7.44
C LEU A 673 9.85 4.87 -8.56
N ASP A 674 11.07 4.40 -8.30
CA ASP A 674 11.77 3.59 -9.31
C ASP A 674 11.06 2.23 -9.45
N PRO A 675 10.53 1.84 -10.64
CA PRO A 675 9.70 0.65 -10.78
C PRO A 675 10.23 -0.67 -10.21
N PRO A 676 11.56 -0.97 -10.24
CA PRO A 676 12.12 -2.14 -9.58
C PRO A 676 11.93 -2.17 -8.05
N ILE A 677 11.75 -1.02 -7.42
CA ILE A 677 11.56 -0.86 -5.96
C ILE A 677 10.07 -0.91 -5.59
N ILE A 678 9.18 -0.51 -6.51
CA ILE A 678 7.73 -0.51 -6.28
C ILE A 678 7.20 -1.94 -6.24
N GLU A 679 6.57 -2.35 -5.15
CA GLU A 679 5.87 -3.63 -5.07
C GLU A 679 4.54 -3.61 -5.82
N ASN A 680 4.07 -4.78 -6.27
CA ASN A 680 2.74 -4.89 -6.87
C ASN A 680 1.62 -4.53 -5.89
N SER A 681 1.80 -4.78 -4.60
CA SER A 681 0.76 -4.71 -3.57
C SER A 681 1.26 -4.06 -2.29
N VAL A 682 0.32 -3.71 -1.41
CA VAL A 682 0.62 -3.27 -0.05
C VAL A 682 1.02 -4.48 0.79
N SER A 683 2.33 -4.71 0.86
CA SER A 683 2.98 -5.79 1.65
C SER A 683 4.25 -5.33 2.38
N ILE A 684 4.51 -4.02 2.22
CA ILE A 684 5.50 -3.05 2.72
C ILE A 684 6.88 -3.53 3.16
#